data_AF-A0A0Q4NDR3-F1
#
_entry.id   AF-A0A0Q4NDR3-F1
#
_cell.length_a   1.000
_cell.length_b   1.000
_cell.length_c   1.000
_cell.angle_alpha   90.00
_cell.angle_beta   90.00
_cell.angle_gamma   90.00
#
_symmetry.space_group_name_H-M   'P 1'
#
loop_
_entity.id
_entity.type
_entity.pdbx_description
1 polymer ?
#
loop_
_entity_poly.entity_id
_entity_poly.type
_entity_poly.pdbx_seq_one_letter_code
_entity_poly.pdbx_strand_id
1 'polypeptide(L)'
;MTNHERLVQALNLWVSLTEFDDRRSQGRVRDWDINRMSNAIREGLELDDQNITGFLLLGYFADSFFKSTHFTVSEMLTDPDKVNDFLARSGQLRAIVTDPEMLEDLRHFQLTTRQAVRHYQADTPEVMSLIENDYEMGFLRRDALRSMKNLRVDHFLAGEPEPEGVRPRYNREVFQFWNINSLLQCVCSSPSGVSINLIRTPDNFQSYFVFSIRNGGHVITLSDVPENAHPLQQYMSRRPDKQFGERVCQNWFPYHLTDMKYDEEQGRIYFERKNGAAGIVPINQQAFPLSALKDLNPHEVIWITLMFELIAERFWRQPAQPQQLSYTGDMIRVESTLIERASSAGLPVVQYEGLSLPSLAVEDVAAPQGDLVSALGKDGGNHNEWMIERYKHRVHEVSMNMLSTGTTIIYITSANEDAPTALAVADRRGLGNSIMDKEQRYPIRHLDSSSFGTREKLAADRIFIARHNLAMEIQRLADREFEARKEEILAWYRARIEANIERVYAMAHTEGVWGEYQLPQGNKRFSATCTYKTEEGHLRYQLTEMLTHEEWKRKHRHFEAKTALNQGWNSKAKVPYCHLNGSTSSYILGISPQCKEDLAFLTNTQVDELPDVLQHWHVETDSTGNHLLSRIDPIAWALQNPWEEHYLFNIRVAMSTRAVNHIRKTAPRPEAFGYFSESGYVYPFRNHVPGLDPEPEASEKAGEDN
;
A
#
# COMPACT_ATOMS: atom_id res chain seq x y z
N MET A 1 7.25 14.19 49.49
CA MET A 1 7.07 14.33 48.04
C MET A 1 5.81 13.60 47.64
N THR A 2 5.12 14.07 46.61
CA THR A 2 4.02 13.32 45.97
C THR A 2 4.57 12.20 45.08
N ASN A 3 3.73 11.23 44.72
CA ASN A 3 4.12 10.15 43.79
C ASN A 3 4.51 10.69 42.40
N HIS A 4 3.91 11.80 41.97
CA HIS A 4 4.30 12.51 40.75
C HIS A 4 5.69 13.17 40.85
N GLU A 5 6.01 13.84 41.98
CA GLU A 5 7.35 14.40 42.21
C GLU A 5 8.43 13.31 42.25
N ARG A 6 8.13 12.15 42.86
CA ARG A 6 9.01 10.98 42.86
C ARG A 6 9.26 10.46 41.44
N LEU A 7 8.21 10.37 40.61
CA LEU A 7 8.32 9.95 39.21
C LEU A 7 9.22 10.89 38.42
N VAL A 8 8.99 12.20 38.50
CA VAL A 8 9.78 13.21 37.79
C VAL A 8 11.25 13.16 38.22
N GLN A 9 11.53 12.96 39.52
CA GLN A 9 12.90 12.75 39.99
C GLN A 9 13.52 11.47 39.40
N ALA A 10 12.78 10.35 39.38
CA ALA A 10 13.26 9.07 38.85
C ALA A 10 13.56 9.13 37.34
N LEU A 11 12.71 9.81 36.56
CA LEU A 11 12.92 10.04 35.13
C LEU A 11 14.13 10.95 34.87
N ASN A 12 14.28 12.03 35.65
CA ASN A 12 15.46 12.89 35.56
C ASN A 12 16.76 12.13 35.91
N LEU A 13 16.72 11.26 36.92
CA LEU A 13 17.85 10.38 37.25
C LEU A 13 18.16 9.40 36.10
N TRP A 14 17.15 8.75 35.52
CA TRP A 14 17.29 7.87 34.36
C TRP A 14 17.95 8.57 33.16
N VAL A 15 17.44 9.75 32.76
CA VAL A 15 18.04 10.55 31.68
C VAL A 15 19.48 10.93 32.01
N SER A 16 19.78 11.30 33.26
CA SER A 16 21.14 11.67 33.69
C SER A 16 22.12 10.48 33.74
N LEU A 17 21.63 9.26 33.97
CA LEU A 17 22.42 8.03 34.05
C LEU A 17 22.68 7.40 32.67
N THR A 18 21.77 7.63 31.73
CA THR A 18 21.81 7.07 30.37
C THR A 18 22.37 8.03 29.32
N GLU A 19 22.53 9.31 29.67
CA GLU A 19 22.86 10.41 28.74
C GLU A 19 21.88 10.51 27.55
N PHE A 20 20.62 10.08 27.75
CA PHE A 20 19.58 10.05 26.73
C PHE A 20 19.25 11.46 26.20
N ASP A 21 19.38 11.65 24.89
CA ASP A 21 19.09 12.89 24.17
C ASP A 21 18.05 12.59 23.06
N ASP A 22 16.80 12.99 23.30
CA ASP A 22 15.64 12.79 22.41
C ASP A 22 15.83 13.40 21.01
N ARG A 23 16.88 14.21 20.79
CA ARG A 23 17.23 14.83 19.52
C ARG A 23 18.25 14.05 18.69
N ARG A 24 18.87 12.99 19.22
CA ARG A 24 19.89 12.19 18.52
C ARG A 24 19.29 10.97 17.84
N SER A 25 18.97 11.12 16.55
CA SER A 25 18.49 10.03 15.68
C SER A 25 19.59 9.09 15.17
N GLN A 26 20.86 9.34 15.50
CA GLN A 26 22.01 8.50 15.12
C GLN A 26 22.89 8.24 16.34
N GLY A 27 23.13 6.96 16.62
CA GLY A 27 23.90 6.48 17.77
C GLY A 27 24.43 5.06 17.57
N ARG A 28 25.25 4.61 18.52
CA ARG A 28 25.77 3.23 18.62
C ARG A 28 24.63 2.27 19.00
N VAL A 29 24.85 0.96 18.88
CA VAL A 29 23.84 -0.07 19.22
C VAL A 29 23.28 0.12 20.65
N ARG A 30 24.14 0.46 21.63
CA ARG A 30 23.73 0.77 23.01
C ARG A 30 22.71 1.93 23.10
N ASP A 31 22.84 2.93 22.23
CA ASP A 31 22.00 4.12 22.22
C ASP A 31 20.60 3.77 21.65
N TRP A 32 20.52 2.82 20.71
CA TRP A 32 19.25 2.26 20.22
C TRP A 32 18.48 1.51 21.30
N ASP A 33 19.18 0.73 22.12
CA ASP A 33 18.56 0.03 23.26
C ASP A 33 18.01 1.03 24.28
N ILE A 34 18.81 2.03 24.69
CA ILE A 34 18.37 3.09 25.62
C ILE A 34 17.17 3.87 25.07
N ASN A 35 17.15 4.19 23.76
CA ASN A 35 16.02 4.83 23.11
C ASN A 35 14.75 3.96 23.20
N ARG A 36 14.87 2.65 22.93
CA ARG A 36 13.74 1.70 23.02
C ARG A 36 13.22 1.55 24.45
N MET A 37 14.10 1.49 25.45
CA MET A 37 13.74 1.46 26.87
C MET A 37 13.00 2.73 27.28
N SER A 38 13.54 3.91 26.92
CA SER A 38 12.97 5.21 27.28
C SER A 38 11.61 5.45 26.61
N ASN A 39 11.44 5.01 25.36
CA ASN A 39 10.14 5.07 24.66
C ASN A 39 9.11 4.14 25.30
N ALA A 40 9.50 2.94 25.75
CA ALA A 40 8.61 2.03 26.46
C ALA A 40 8.15 2.59 27.82
N ILE A 41 9.02 3.28 28.57
CA ILE A 41 8.65 3.99 29.81
C ILE A 41 7.67 5.12 29.50
N ARG A 42 7.97 5.93 28.47
CA ARG A 42 7.12 7.05 28.03
C ARG A 42 5.71 6.57 27.65
N GLU A 43 5.62 5.55 26.80
CA GLU A 43 4.35 4.90 26.43
C GLU A 43 3.60 4.39 27.68
N GLY A 44 4.29 3.76 28.63
CA GLY A 44 3.70 3.29 29.89
C GLY A 44 3.14 4.40 30.79
N LEU A 45 3.65 5.62 30.68
CA LEU A 45 3.16 6.80 31.41
C LEU A 45 2.04 7.53 30.67
N GLU A 46 2.07 7.56 29.33
CA GLU A 46 1.00 8.12 28.49
C GLU A 46 -0.29 7.28 28.49
N LEU A 47 -0.21 6.03 28.94
CA LEU A 47 -1.31 5.06 28.94
C LEU A 47 -1.94 4.81 30.32
N ASP A 48 -1.28 5.21 31.41
CA ASP A 48 -1.65 4.81 32.77
C ASP A 48 -1.64 6.02 33.72
N ASP A 49 -2.82 6.58 33.99
CA ASP A 49 -3.00 7.74 34.89
C ASP A 49 -2.47 7.48 36.31
N GLN A 50 -2.42 6.21 36.74
CA GLN A 50 -1.87 5.81 38.04
C GLN A 50 -0.34 5.74 38.04
N ASN A 51 0.31 5.87 36.88
CA ASN A 51 1.75 5.78 36.64
C ASN A 51 2.43 4.44 36.99
N ILE A 52 1.70 3.46 37.54
CA ILE A 52 2.21 2.15 37.98
C ILE A 52 2.97 1.46 36.84
N THR A 53 2.42 1.46 35.63
CA THR A 53 3.02 0.85 34.44
C THR A 53 4.39 1.46 34.11
N GLY A 54 4.47 2.78 34.07
CA GLY A 54 5.73 3.48 33.80
C GLY A 54 6.79 3.24 34.89
N PHE A 55 6.39 3.17 36.15
CA PHE A 55 7.30 2.84 37.26
C PHE A 55 7.84 1.40 37.16
N LEU A 56 7.01 0.40 36.84
CA LEU A 56 7.45 -0.99 36.67
C LEU A 56 8.47 -1.12 35.54
N LEU A 57 8.20 -0.48 34.40
CA LEU A 57 9.10 -0.47 33.25
C LEU A 57 10.41 0.26 33.57
N LEU A 58 10.34 1.40 34.27
CA LEU A 58 11.53 2.12 34.74
C LEU A 58 12.38 1.27 35.69
N GLY A 59 11.76 0.54 36.62
CA GLY A 59 12.44 -0.39 37.52
C GLY A 59 13.16 -1.51 36.76
N TYR A 60 12.47 -2.15 35.80
CA TYR A 60 13.06 -3.18 34.94
C TYR A 60 14.24 -2.67 34.13
N PHE A 61 14.07 -1.55 33.42
CA PHE A 61 15.11 -1.01 32.55
C PHE A 61 16.29 -0.46 33.35
N ALA A 62 16.07 0.11 34.54
CA ALA A 62 17.14 0.48 35.47
C ALA A 62 17.98 -0.75 35.89
N ASP A 63 17.34 -1.82 36.36
CA ASP A 63 18.03 -3.06 36.77
C ASP A 63 18.79 -3.72 35.59
N SER A 64 18.19 -3.75 34.41
CA SER A 64 18.83 -4.25 33.17
C SER A 64 20.03 -3.38 32.72
N PHE A 65 19.89 -2.06 32.79
CA PHE A 65 20.96 -1.11 32.49
C PHE A 65 22.11 -1.19 33.49
N PHE A 66 21.81 -1.36 34.78
CA PHE A 66 22.84 -1.54 35.82
C PHE A 66 23.59 -2.87 35.65
N LYS A 67 22.89 -3.96 35.34
CA LYS A 67 23.51 -5.29 35.06
C LYS A 67 24.39 -5.31 33.81
N SER A 68 24.10 -4.46 32.82
CA SER A 68 24.89 -4.33 31.59
C SER A 68 26.00 -3.28 31.68
N THR A 69 26.01 -2.42 32.71
CA THR A 69 27.04 -1.41 32.92
C THR A 69 28.23 -1.98 33.70
N HIS A 70 29.44 -1.77 33.16
CA HIS A 70 30.67 -2.32 33.70
C HIS A 70 31.72 -1.20 33.82
N PHE A 71 32.56 -1.26 34.85
CA PHE A 71 33.71 -0.37 35.05
C PHE A 71 34.99 -1.21 35.14
N THR A 72 36.06 -0.75 34.52
CA THR A 72 37.39 -1.36 34.65
C THR A 72 38.09 -0.85 35.91
N VAL A 73 39.00 -1.67 36.47
CA VAL A 73 39.85 -1.24 37.60
C VAL A 73 40.68 0.00 37.24
N SER A 74 41.04 0.18 35.97
CA SER A 74 41.72 1.40 35.49
C SER A 74 40.85 2.64 35.67
N GLU A 75 39.59 2.62 35.20
CA GLU A 75 38.65 3.74 35.34
C GLU A 75 38.37 4.08 36.81
N MET A 76 38.22 3.06 37.67
CA MET A 76 38.03 3.26 39.11
C MET A 76 39.24 3.91 39.81
N LEU A 77 40.44 3.82 39.23
CA LEU A 77 41.67 4.43 39.76
C LEU A 77 41.99 5.78 39.11
N THR A 78 41.60 6.01 37.85
CA THR A 78 41.88 7.26 37.12
C THR A 78 40.79 8.31 37.27
N ASP A 79 39.53 7.92 37.48
CA ASP A 79 38.37 8.81 37.63
C ASP A 79 37.38 8.25 38.69
N PRO A 80 37.81 8.18 39.97
CA PRO A 80 36.98 7.61 41.04
C PRO A 80 35.71 8.44 41.29
N ASP A 81 35.77 9.76 41.12
CA ASP A 81 34.64 10.66 41.40
C ASP A 81 33.48 10.42 40.43
N LYS A 82 33.76 10.21 39.14
CA LYS A 82 32.73 9.85 38.14
C LYS A 82 32.07 8.52 38.44
N VAL A 83 32.85 7.50 38.84
CA VAL A 83 32.30 6.18 39.21
C VAL A 83 31.44 6.29 40.47
N ASN A 84 31.88 7.06 41.47
CA ASN A 84 31.12 7.30 42.70
C ASN A 84 29.81 8.07 42.45
N ASP A 85 29.81 9.10 41.60
CA ASP A 85 28.59 9.83 41.21
C ASP A 85 27.59 8.92 40.47
N PHE A 86 28.07 8.10 39.53
CA PHE A 86 27.23 7.10 38.86
C PHE A 86 26.59 6.13 39.86
N LEU A 87 27.37 5.58 40.80
CA LEU A 87 26.88 4.67 41.83
C LEU A 87 25.88 5.36 42.79
N ALA A 88 26.13 6.61 43.17
CA ALA A 88 25.25 7.39 44.02
C ALA A 88 23.89 7.65 43.34
N ARG A 89 23.89 8.11 42.08
CA ARG A 89 22.66 8.32 41.29
C ARG A 89 21.92 7.02 41.02
N SER A 90 22.63 5.92 40.73
CA SER A 90 22.04 4.59 40.56
C SER A 90 21.38 4.10 41.86
N GLY A 91 22.00 4.35 43.02
CA GLY A 91 21.44 4.08 44.34
C GLY A 91 20.18 4.90 44.63
N GLN A 92 20.18 6.20 44.27
CA GLN A 92 18.99 7.06 44.39
C GLN A 92 17.84 6.58 43.50
N LEU A 93 18.10 6.27 42.22
CA LEU A 93 17.07 5.76 41.31
C LEU A 93 16.49 4.45 41.83
N ARG A 94 17.36 3.52 42.27
CA ARG A 94 16.94 2.24 42.87
C ARG A 94 16.06 2.46 44.10
N ALA A 95 16.43 3.37 45.00
CA ALA A 95 15.64 3.67 46.20
C ALA A 95 14.23 4.20 45.88
N ILE A 96 14.07 4.99 44.79
CA ILE A 96 12.77 5.50 44.37
C ILE A 96 11.91 4.40 43.73
N VAL A 97 12.46 3.56 42.86
CA VAL A 97 11.67 2.48 42.21
C VAL A 97 11.35 1.31 43.15
N THR A 98 12.02 1.21 44.30
CA THR A 98 11.69 0.24 45.37
C THR A 98 11.00 0.90 46.58
N ASP A 99 10.34 2.05 46.40
CA ASP A 99 9.60 2.71 47.48
C ASP A 99 8.44 1.82 47.98
N PRO A 100 8.29 1.59 49.31
CA PRO A 100 7.26 0.70 49.86
C PRO A 100 5.82 1.04 49.47
N GLU A 101 5.51 2.33 49.26
CA GLU A 101 4.18 2.82 48.90
C GLU A 101 3.80 2.34 47.48
N MET A 102 4.73 2.46 46.54
CA MET A 102 4.58 1.98 45.15
C MET A 102 4.48 0.45 45.08
N LEU A 103 5.23 -0.25 45.94
CA LEU A 103 5.17 -1.71 46.03
C LEU A 103 3.86 -2.21 46.64
N GLU A 104 3.12 -1.38 47.37
CA GLU A 104 1.79 -1.73 47.89
C GLU A 104 0.73 -1.69 46.79
N ASP A 105 0.73 -0.64 45.96
CA ASP A 105 -0.13 -0.55 44.75
C ASP A 105 0.12 -1.70 43.78
N LEU A 106 1.39 -2.07 43.56
CA LEU A 106 1.78 -3.22 42.75
C LEU A 106 1.21 -4.53 43.31
N ARG A 107 1.38 -4.78 44.61
CA ARG A 107 0.85 -6.00 45.27
C ARG A 107 -0.67 -6.05 45.21
N HIS A 108 -1.34 -4.90 45.31
CA HIS A 108 -2.78 -4.80 45.13
C HIS A 108 -3.18 -5.19 43.69
N PHE A 109 -2.50 -4.66 42.68
CA PHE A 109 -2.71 -5.01 41.27
C PHE A 109 -2.45 -6.52 40.98
N GLN A 110 -1.37 -7.09 41.52
CA GLN A 110 -1.06 -8.52 41.43
C GLN A 110 -2.12 -9.38 42.15
N LEU A 111 -2.63 -8.94 43.31
CA LEU A 111 -3.71 -9.63 44.03
C LEU A 111 -5.00 -9.64 43.20
N THR A 112 -5.40 -8.49 42.65
CA THR A 112 -6.58 -8.36 41.79
C THR A 112 -6.46 -9.22 40.53
N THR A 113 -5.27 -9.23 39.89
CA THR A 113 -4.98 -10.08 38.72
C THR A 113 -5.11 -11.57 39.06
N ARG A 114 -4.54 -12.03 40.19
CA ARG A 114 -4.68 -13.42 40.66
C ARG A 114 -6.14 -13.81 40.92
N GLN A 115 -6.94 -12.91 41.48
CA GLN A 115 -8.37 -13.15 41.71
C GLN A 115 -9.15 -13.26 40.38
N ALA A 116 -8.84 -12.42 39.40
CA ALA A 116 -9.46 -12.45 38.08
C ALA A 116 -9.10 -13.73 37.30
N VAL A 117 -7.82 -14.12 37.26
CA VAL A 117 -7.37 -15.38 36.63
C VAL A 117 -8.07 -16.61 37.25
N ARG A 118 -8.21 -16.66 38.58
CA ARG A 118 -8.95 -17.72 39.29
C ARG A 118 -10.44 -17.74 38.94
N HIS A 119 -11.07 -16.57 38.75
CA HIS A 119 -12.47 -16.49 38.32
C HIS A 119 -12.68 -17.14 36.93
N TYR A 120 -11.70 -16.99 36.04
CA TYR A 120 -11.67 -17.64 34.72
C TYR A 120 -11.18 -19.09 34.72
N GLN A 121 -10.74 -19.63 35.87
CA GLN A 121 -10.21 -20.99 36.05
C GLN A 121 -8.95 -21.27 35.20
N ALA A 122 -8.13 -20.23 35.00
CA ALA A 122 -6.86 -20.29 34.27
C ALA A 122 -5.64 -20.15 35.21
N ASP A 123 -5.80 -20.52 36.48
CA ASP A 123 -4.81 -20.40 37.54
C ASP A 123 -3.76 -21.52 37.55
N THR A 124 -3.07 -21.74 36.43
CA THR A 124 -1.96 -22.69 36.37
C THR A 124 -0.76 -22.18 37.21
N PRO A 125 0.13 -23.09 37.67
CA PRO A 125 1.34 -22.70 38.39
C PRO A 125 2.22 -21.69 37.63
N GLU A 126 2.29 -21.83 36.31
CA GLU A 126 3.07 -20.97 35.42
C GLU A 126 2.46 -19.56 35.33
N VAL A 127 1.14 -19.45 35.19
CA VAL A 127 0.43 -18.16 35.23
C VAL A 127 0.61 -17.49 36.59
N MET A 128 0.47 -18.24 37.68
CA MET A 128 0.66 -17.71 39.03
C MET A 128 2.11 -17.24 39.26
N SER A 129 3.11 -17.98 38.79
CA SER A 129 4.51 -17.57 38.83
C SER A 129 4.79 -16.31 38.00
N LEU A 130 4.09 -16.13 36.88
CA LEU A 130 4.26 -14.96 36.01
C LEU A 130 3.64 -13.69 36.61
N ILE A 131 2.56 -13.80 37.39
CA ILE A 131 1.94 -12.63 38.08
C ILE A 131 2.85 -12.09 39.20
N GLU A 132 3.59 -12.95 39.90
CA GLU A 132 4.57 -12.52 40.91
C GLU A 132 5.85 -11.92 40.29
N ASN A 133 5.97 -11.86 38.97
CA ASN A 133 7.08 -11.18 38.27
C ASN A 133 6.68 -9.75 37.90
N ASP A 134 7.08 -8.80 38.76
CA ASP A 134 6.84 -7.36 38.63
C ASP A 134 7.13 -6.80 37.23
N TYR A 135 8.21 -7.27 36.60
CA TYR A 135 8.67 -6.78 35.30
C TYR A 135 7.77 -7.25 34.15
N GLU A 136 7.42 -8.54 34.12
CA GLU A 136 6.51 -9.12 33.13
C GLU A 136 5.11 -8.50 33.26
N MET A 137 4.64 -8.29 34.49
CA MET A 137 3.38 -7.59 34.75
C MET A 137 3.39 -6.14 34.25
N GLY A 138 4.52 -5.43 34.32
CA GLY A 138 4.68 -4.10 33.73
C GLY A 138 4.53 -4.11 32.21
N PHE A 139 5.16 -5.06 31.52
CA PHE A 139 5.01 -5.22 30.06
C PHE A 139 3.57 -5.62 29.67
N LEU A 140 2.98 -6.59 30.35
CA LEU A 140 1.63 -7.08 30.06
C LEU A 140 0.55 -5.99 30.31
N ARG A 141 0.68 -5.19 31.37
CA ARG A 141 -0.23 -4.05 31.64
C ARG A 141 -0.08 -2.97 30.57
N ARG A 142 1.15 -2.57 30.20
CA ARG A 142 1.39 -1.62 29.09
C ARG A 142 0.76 -2.13 27.80
N ASP A 143 0.99 -3.39 27.45
CA ASP A 143 0.51 -3.96 26.19
C ASP A 143 -1.01 -4.12 26.17
N ALA A 144 -1.66 -4.40 27.31
CA ALA A 144 -3.12 -4.37 27.45
C ALA A 144 -3.68 -2.95 27.26
N LEU A 145 -3.10 -1.95 27.91
CA LEU A 145 -3.53 -0.54 27.74
C LEU A 145 -3.31 -0.04 26.31
N ARG A 146 -2.16 -0.38 25.68
CA ARG A 146 -1.87 -0.07 24.27
C ARG A 146 -2.89 -0.71 23.34
N SER A 147 -3.19 -1.99 23.57
CA SER A 147 -4.21 -2.70 22.79
C SER A 147 -5.59 -2.08 22.98
N MET A 148 -5.97 -1.69 24.19
CA MET A 148 -7.25 -1.03 24.46
C MET A 148 -7.38 0.34 23.75
N LYS A 149 -6.27 1.05 23.56
CA LYS A 149 -6.20 2.32 22.82
C LYS A 149 -6.19 2.12 21.29
N ASN A 150 -5.48 1.09 20.80
CA ASN A 150 -5.14 0.94 19.38
C ASN A 150 -5.98 -0.11 18.63
N LEU A 151 -6.63 -1.06 19.32
CA LEU A 151 -7.52 -2.03 18.66
C LEU A 151 -8.71 -1.31 18.05
N ARG A 152 -9.06 -1.70 16.81
CA ARG A 152 -10.14 -1.08 16.07
C ARG A 152 -11.48 -1.44 16.71
N VAL A 153 -12.26 -0.41 17.06
CA VAL A 153 -13.60 -0.52 17.62
C VAL A 153 -14.64 -0.33 16.51
N ASP A 154 -15.56 -1.29 16.36
CA ASP A 154 -16.70 -1.21 15.45
C ASP A 154 -18.00 -1.47 16.22
N HIS A 155 -18.99 -0.59 16.08
CA HIS A 155 -20.30 -0.68 16.74
C HIS A 155 -21.35 -1.10 15.72
N PHE A 156 -21.77 -2.36 15.74
CA PHE A 156 -22.73 -2.89 14.76
C PHE A 156 -24.19 -2.68 15.16
N LEU A 157 -24.48 -2.65 16.45
CA LEU A 157 -25.81 -2.37 16.98
C LEU A 157 -25.72 -1.39 18.16
N ALA A 158 -26.71 -0.51 18.28
CA ALA A 158 -26.93 0.36 19.42
C ALA A 158 -28.33 0.12 20.00
N GLY A 159 -28.43 0.23 21.33
CA GLY A 159 -29.66 0.02 22.07
C GLY A 159 -29.47 0.44 23.52
N GLU A 160 -30.33 -0.03 24.42
CA GLU A 160 -30.13 0.17 25.85
C GLU A 160 -29.07 -0.81 26.39
N PRO A 161 -28.12 -0.35 27.24
CA PRO A 161 -27.16 -1.24 27.90
C PRO A 161 -27.83 -2.12 28.96
N GLU A 162 -27.11 -3.11 29.49
CA GLU A 162 -27.56 -3.83 30.69
C GLU A 162 -27.71 -2.87 31.89
N PRO A 163 -28.65 -3.13 32.82
CA PRO A 163 -28.80 -2.35 34.04
C PRO A 163 -27.53 -2.25 34.90
N GLU A 164 -27.40 -1.12 35.61
CA GLU A 164 -26.28 -0.89 36.53
C GLU A 164 -26.15 -2.04 37.56
N GLY A 165 -24.92 -2.56 37.71
CA GLY A 165 -24.60 -3.70 38.56
C GLY A 165 -24.65 -5.08 37.88
N VAL A 166 -25.20 -5.20 36.67
CA VAL A 166 -25.07 -6.42 35.86
C VAL A 166 -23.62 -6.55 35.37
N ARG A 167 -22.97 -7.66 35.71
CA ARG A 167 -21.60 -7.95 35.27
C ARG A 167 -21.59 -8.70 33.93
N PRO A 168 -20.65 -8.39 33.02
CA PRO A 168 -20.46 -9.16 31.78
C PRO A 168 -20.21 -10.64 32.07
N ARG A 169 -20.79 -11.52 31.24
CA ARG A 169 -20.41 -12.94 31.22
C ARG A 169 -19.22 -13.14 30.29
N TYR A 170 -18.11 -13.63 30.83
CA TYR A 170 -16.94 -13.93 30.02
C TYR A 170 -16.98 -15.38 29.54
N ASN A 171 -16.75 -15.57 28.24
CA ASN A 171 -16.62 -16.92 27.71
C ASN A 171 -15.23 -17.50 28.02
N ARG A 172 -15.18 -18.77 28.39
CA ARG A 172 -13.96 -19.49 28.81
C ARG A 172 -13.27 -20.22 27.67
N GLU A 173 -13.82 -20.14 26.47
CA GLU A 173 -13.28 -20.73 25.25
C GLU A 173 -13.00 -19.63 24.21
N VAL A 174 -11.97 -19.87 23.40
CA VAL A 174 -11.69 -19.11 22.18
C VAL A 174 -12.42 -19.79 21.04
N PHE A 175 -13.23 -19.05 20.27
CA PHE A 175 -14.02 -19.61 19.16
C PHE A 175 -13.41 -19.30 17.80
N GLN A 176 -13.79 -20.08 16.78
CA GLN A 176 -13.52 -19.82 15.38
C GLN A 176 -14.79 -19.52 14.59
N PHE A 177 -14.72 -18.48 13.76
CA PHE A 177 -15.66 -18.21 12.70
C PHE A 177 -14.91 -18.00 11.38
N TRP A 178 -15.55 -18.33 10.25
CA TRP A 178 -14.95 -18.12 8.92
C TRP A 178 -15.19 -16.70 8.36
N ASN A 179 -16.04 -15.89 9.01
CA ASN A 179 -16.35 -14.52 8.61
C ASN A 179 -17.01 -13.76 9.77
N ILE A 180 -16.96 -12.43 9.73
CA ILE A 180 -17.54 -11.54 10.75
C ILE A 180 -19.07 -11.66 10.82
N ASN A 181 -19.77 -11.85 9.69
CA ASN A 181 -21.23 -11.96 9.63
C ASN A 181 -21.74 -13.12 10.51
N SER A 182 -21.04 -14.26 10.50
CA SER A 182 -21.35 -15.42 11.34
C SER A 182 -21.18 -15.12 12.83
N LEU A 183 -20.11 -14.39 13.20
CA LEU A 183 -19.88 -13.96 14.58
C LEU A 183 -21.02 -13.03 15.05
N LEU A 184 -21.35 -12.00 14.27
CA LEU A 184 -22.39 -11.03 14.65
C LEU A 184 -23.76 -11.68 14.86
N GLN A 185 -24.16 -12.62 13.99
CA GLN A 185 -25.39 -13.40 14.16
C GLN A 185 -25.37 -14.25 15.44
N CYS A 186 -24.23 -14.87 15.77
CA CYS A 186 -24.05 -15.66 16.99
C CYS A 186 -24.10 -14.79 18.26
N VAL A 187 -23.45 -13.62 18.24
CA VAL A 187 -23.42 -12.66 19.36
C VAL A 187 -24.82 -12.12 19.66
N CYS A 188 -25.64 -11.86 18.64
CA CYS A 188 -27.04 -11.46 18.82
C CYS A 188 -27.88 -12.48 19.61
N SER A 189 -27.50 -13.77 19.58
CA SER A 189 -28.19 -14.85 20.33
C SER A 189 -27.47 -15.24 21.63
N SER A 190 -26.27 -14.71 21.88
CA SER A 190 -25.44 -15.04 23.06
C SER A 190 -25.78 -14.14 24.25
N PRO A 191 -25.63 -14.58 25.52
CA PRO A 191 -25.83 -13.71 26.69
C PRO A 191 -24.91 -12.48 26.68
N SER A 192 -25.35 -11.38 27.30
CA SER A 192 -24.53 -10.17 27.44
C SER A 192 -23.23 -10.44 28.20
N GLY A 193 -22.11 -10.00 27.61
CA GLY A 193 -20.79 -10.54 27.92
C GLY A 193 -19.75 -10.30 26.85
N VAL A 194 -18.59 -10.94 27.03
CA VAL A 194 -17.41 -10.79 26.18
C VAL A 194 -16.86 -12.18 25.80
N SER A 195 -16.54 -12.38 24.52
CA SER A 195 -15.84 -13.59 24.04
C SER A 195 -14.69 -13.26 23.09
N ILE A 196 -13.72 -14.17 23.00
CA ILE A 196 -12.57 -14.05 22.10
C ILE A 196 -12.77 -14.99 20.92
N ASN A 197 -12.58 -14.46 19.72
CA ASN A 197 -12.92 -15.16 18.49
C ASN A 197 -11.82 -14.96 17.45
N LEU A 198 -11.40 -16.03 16.78
CA LEU A 198 -10.57 -16.01 15.59
C LEU A 198 -11.48 -15.92 14.36
N ILE A 199 -11.29 -14.89 13.52
CA ILE A 199 -11.86 -14.85 12.18
C ILE A 199 -10.82 -15.42 11.19
N ARG A 200 -11.04 -16.66 10.74
CA ARG A 200 -10.21 -17.27 9.68
C ARG A 200 -10.75 -16.86 8.32
N THR A 201 -9.97 -16.10 7.55
CA THR A 201 -10.31 -15.75 6.16
C THR A 201 -9.69 -16.77 5.18
N PRO A 202 -10.08 -16.79 3.89
CA PRO A 202 -9.42 -17.59 2.85
C PRO A 202 -7.95 -17.20 2.57
N ASP A 203 -7.43 -16.13 3.17
CA ASP A 203 -5.99 -15.93 3.35
C ASP A 203 -5.65 -15.94 4.84
N ASN A 204 -4.82 -16.90 5.25
CA ASN A 204 -4.39 -17.01 6.64
C ASN A 204 -3.66 -15.74 7.10
N PHE A 205 -2.92 -15.05 6.21
CA PHE A 205 -2.24 -13.78 6.55
C PHE A 205 -3.20 -12.60 6.77
N GLN A 206 -4.45 -12.69 6.31
CA GLN A 206 -5.51 -11.71 6.57
C GLN A 206 -6.41 -12.11 7.75
N SER A 207 -6.15 -13.25 8.40
CA SER A 207 -6.89 -13.65 9.60
C SER A 207 -6.52 -12.76 10.79
N TYR A 208 -7.48 -12.61 11.71
CA TYR A 208 -7.40 -11.66 12.83
C TYR A 208 -8.23 -12.14 14.03
N PHE A 209 -7.90 -11.64 15.21
CA PHE A 209 -8.66 -11.89 16.43
C PHE A 209 -9.60 -10.74 16.74
N VAL A 210 -10.69 -11.07 17.43
CA VAL A 210 -11.72 -10.12 17.82
C VAL A 210 -12.34 -10.48 19.16
N PHE A 211 -12.32 -9.52 20.09
CA PHE A 211 -13.23 -9.49 21.22
C PHE A 211 -14.61 -9.09 20.69
N SER A 212 -15.62 -9.95 20.80
CA SER A 212 -17.00 -9.53 20.62
C SER A 212 -17.63 -9.23 21.97
N ILE A 213 -18.36 -8.12 22.01
CA ILE A 213 -18.94 -7.51 23.20
C ILE A 213 -20.43 -7.34 22.94
N ARG A 214 -21.25 -7.90 23.83
CA ARG A 214 -22.69 -7.63 23.90
C ARG A 214 -23.01 -6.99 25.24
N ASN A 215 -23.47 -5.74 25.25
CA ASN A 215 -23.99 -5.10 26.46
C ASN A 215 -25.44 -4.64 26.18
N GLY A 216 -26.42 -5.40 26.66
CA GLY A 216 -27.83 -5.15 26.37
C GLY A 216 -28.11 -5.21 24.87
N GLY A 217 -28.63 -4.13 24.31
CA GLY A 217 -28.85 -3.92 22.87
C GLY A 217 -27.59 -3.58 22.06
N HIS A 218 -26.46 -3.27 22.70
CA HIS A 218 -25.21 -2.96 21.99
C HIS A 218 -24.48 -4.22 21.54
N VAL A 219 -24.02 -4.24 20.28
CA VAL A 219 -23.08 -5.24 19.74
C VAL A 219 -21.86 -4.52 19.18
N ILE A 220 -20.69 -4.79 19.79
CA ILE A 220 -19.43 -4.08 19.57
C ILE A 220 -18.33 -5.12 19.32
N THR A 221 -17.35 -4.79 18.49
CA THR A 221 -16.14 -5.60 18.32
C THR A 221 -14.87 -4.79 18.51
N LEU A 222 -13.88 -5.36 19.20
CA LEU A 222 -12.50 -4.87 19.28
C LEU A 222 -11.59 -5.86 18.58
N SER A 223 -10.93 -5.44 17.49
CA SER A 223 -10.15 -6.35 16.63
C SER A 223 -8.81 -5.79 16.17
N ASP A 224 -7.90 -6.69 15.80
CA ASP A 224 -6.65 -6.40 15.10
C ASP A 224 -6.74 -6.69 13.59
N VAL A 225 -7.94 -6.51 13.02
CA VAL A 225 -8.21 -6.60 11.58
C VAL A 225 -7.22 -5.71 10.81
N PRO A 226 -6.60 -6.20 9.72
CA PRO A 226 -5.56 -5.44 9.04
C PRO A 226 -6.15 -4.20 8.36
N GLU A 227 -5.60 -3.03 8.70
CA GLU A 227 -5.99 -1.77 8.09
C GLU A 227 -5.31 -1.59 6.73
N ASN A 228 -6.13 -1.59 5.68
CA ASN A 228 -5.69 -1.36 4.31
C ASN A 228 -6.11 0.04 3.85
N ALA A 229 -5.25 0.75 3.12
CA ALA A 229 -5.53 2.05 2.52
C ALA A 229 -6.63 1.99 1.44
N HIS A 230 -6.77 0.83 0.80
CA HIS A 230 -7.77 0.53 -0.22
C HIS A 230 -8.02 -0.99 -0.26
N PRO A 231 -9.19 -1.47 -0.72
CA PRO A 231 -9.64 -2.86 -0.50
C PRO A 231 -8.84 -3.92 -1.27
N LEU A 232 -7.99 -3.51 -2.22
CA LEU A 232 -7.15 -4.42 -3.01
C LEU A 232 -5.74 -4.62 -2.43
N GLN A 233 -5.29 -3.78 -1.48
CA GLN A 233 -3.93 -3.79 -0.95
C GLN A 233 -3.51 -5.16 -0.37
N GLN A 234 -4.45 -5.83 0.31
CA GLN A 234 -4.33 -7.19 0.84
C GLN A 234 -3.86 -8.23 -0.20
N TYR A 235 -4.16 -8.01 -1.49
CA TYR A 235 -3.77 -8.92 -2.59
C TYR A 235 -2.46 -8.53 -3.27
N MET A 236 -1.85 -7.39 -2.90
CA MET A 236 -0.71 -6.79 -3.60
C MET A 236 0.60 -6.87 -2.80
N SER A 237 0.53 -7.18 -1.51
CA SER A 237 1.72 -7.28 -0.65
C SER A 237 2.63 -8.42 -1.09
N ARG A 238 3.90 -8.11 -1.38
CA ARG A 238 4.95 -9.10 -1.65
C ARG A 238 5.48 -9.77 -0.37
N ARG A 239 5.15 -9.23 0.81
CA ARG A 239 5.58 -9.72 2.13
C ARG A 239 4.42 -9.70 3.15
N PRO A 240 3.32 -10.43 2.89
CA PRO A 240 2.19 -10.51 3.81
C PRO A 240 2.60 -11.18 5.14
N ASP A 241 3.65 -12.01 5.12
CA ASP A 241 4.28 -12.60 6.29
C ASP A 241 4.83 -11.56 7.28
N LYS A 242 5.41 -10.45 6.76
CA LYS A 242 5.94 -9.38 7.62
C LYS A 242 4.82 -8.58 8.29
N GLN A 243 3.80 -8.18 7.51
CA GLN A 243 2.65 -7.43 8.02
C GLN A 243 1.83 -8.26 9.03
N PHE A 244 1.71 -9.57 8.80
CA PHE A 244 1.11 -10.49 9.76
C PHE A 244 1.96 -10.60 11.03
N GLY A 245 3.27 -10.83 10.91
CA GLY A 245 4.18 -10.91 12.05
C GLY A 245 4.21 -9.63 12.91
N GLU A 246 4.14 -8.46 12.28
CA GLU A 246 4.02 -7.17 12.98
C GLU A 246 2.75 -7.12 13.86
N ARG A 247 1.60 -7.61 13.38
CA ARG A 247 0.36 -7.71 14.18
C ARG A 247 0.47 -8.73 15.31
N VAL A 248 1.01 -9.92 15.02
CA VAL A 248 1.27 -10.99 16.02
C VAL A 248 2.15 -10.49 17.17
N CYS A 249 3.12 -9.60 16.89
CA CYS A 249 3.99 -9.02 17.92
C CYS A 249 3.42 -7.77 18.60
N GLN A 250 2.33 -7.19 18.12
CA GLN A 250 1.73 -5.97 18.70
C GLN A 250 0.74 -6.28 19.84
N ASN A 251 0.01 -7.39 19.74
CA ASN A 251 -1.05 -7.80 20.67
C ASN A 251 -0.83 -9.25 21.13
N TRP A 252 -1.08 -9.57 22.40
CA TRP A 252 -0.96 -10.93 22.93
C TRP A 252 -2.18 -11.82 22.64
N PHE A 253 -2.73 -11.70 21.42
CA PHE A 253 -3.75 -12.64 20.95
C PHE A 253 -3.14 -14.03 20.68
N PRO A 254 -3.91 -15.12 20.88
CA PRO A 254 -3.40 -16.49 20.80
C PRO A 254 -3.20 -16.97 19.36
N TYR A 255 -2.32 -16.30 18.62
CA TYR A 255 -1.99 -16.58 17.22
C TYR A 255 -1.36 -17.95 16.99
N HIS A 256 -0.82 -18.59 18.05
CA HIS A 256 -0.39 -19.98 18.01
C HIS A 256 -1.53 -20.94 17.58
N LEU A 257 -2.81 -20.56 17.77
CA LEU A 257 -3.99 -21.32 17.31
C LEU A 257 -4.26 -21.23 15.79
N THR A 258 -3.51 -20.45 15.03
CA THR A 258 -3.76 -20.20 13.59
C THR A 258 -3.09 -21.20 12.65
N ASP A 259 -2.49 -22.28 13.16
CA ASP A 259 -1.62 -23.21 12.41
C ASP A 259 -0.37 -22.53 11.80
N MET A 260 0.03 -21.35 12.30
CA MET A 260 1.23 -20.65 11.82
C MET A 260 2.51 -21.38 12.23
N LYS A 261 3.52 -21.32 11.35
CA LYS A 261 4.88 -21.79 11.62
C LYS A 261 5.89 -20.70 11.28
N TYR A 262 7.03 -20.74 11.95
CA TYR A 262 8.17 -19.85 11.70
C TYR A 262 9.33 -20.66 11.12
N ASP A 263 9.90 -20.16 10.02
CA ASP A 263 11.14 -20.63 9.42
C ASP A 263 12.28 -19.77 9.98
N GLU A 264 13.11 -20.36 10.84
CA GLU A 264 14.24 -19.68 11.46
C GLU A 264 15.38 -19.39 10.48
N GLU A 265 15.58 -20.22 9.45
CA GLU A 265 16.64 -20.02 8.45
C GLU A 265 16.32 -18.84 7.51
N GLN A 266 15.05 -18.70 7.12
CA GLN A 266 14.61 -17.62 6.23
C GLN A 266 14.07 -16.38 6.96
N GLY A 267 13.79 -16.50 8.27
CA GLY A 267 13.15 -15.47 9.08
C GLY A 267 11.73 -15.14 8.61
N ARG A 268 10.88 -16.16 8.41
CA ARG A 268 9.56 -16.01 7.76
C ARG A 268 8.45 -16.81 8.44
N ILE A 269 7.26 -16.20 8.49
CA ILE A 269 6.03 -16.90 8.88
C ILE A 269 5.42 -17.57 7.65
N TYR A 270 5.01 -18.84 7.81
CA TYR A 270 4.30 -19.60 6.79
C TYR A 270 3.17 -20.45 7.40
N PHE A 271 2.31 -20.98 6.55
CA PHE A 271 1.23 -21.90 6.92
C PHE A 271 1.33 -23.16 6.08
N GLU A 272 1.21 -24.33 6.70
CA GLU A 272 1.19 -25.60 5.96
C GLU A 272 -0.15 -25.79 5.25
N ARG A 273 -0.10 -26.21 3.97
CA ARG A 273 -1.30 -26.54 3.19
C ARG A 273 -1.92 -27.84 3.71
N LYS A 274 -2.94 -27.72 4.57
CA LYS A 274 -3.92 -28.81 4.78
C LYS A 274 -4.77 -28.94 3.51
N ASN A 275 -4.63 -30.06 2.80
CA ASN A 275 -5.39 -30.33 1.56
C ASN A 275 -6.90 -30.23 1.83
N GLY A 276 -7.62 -29.45 1.01
CA GLY A 276 -9.07 -29.29 1.10
C GLY A 276 -9.57 -28.03 1.85
N ALA A 277 -8.69 -27.19 2.41
CA ALA A 277 -9.11 -26.00 3.16
C ALA A 277 -9.70 -24.83 2.32
N ALA A 278 -9.70 -24.92 0.99
CA ALA A 278 -10.24 -23.90 0.07
C ALA A 278 -11.71 -24.15 -0.29
N GLY A 279 -12.54 -24.49 0.69
CA GLY A 279 -13.99 -24.61 0.50
C GLY A 279 -14.68 -23.25 0.42
N ILE A 280 -15.86 -23.19 -0.21
CA ILE A 280 -16.77 -22.04 -0.09
C ILE A 280 -17.03 -21.83 1.40
N VAL A 281 -16.69 -20.65 1.91
CA VAL A 281 -16.93 -20.27 3.31
C VAL A 281 -18.44 -20.14 3.54
N PRO A 282 -19.08 -21.03 4.32
CA PRO A 282 -20.49 -20.89 4.67
C PRO A 282 -20.66 -19.85 5.78
N ILE A 283 -21.89 -19.38 6.00
CA ILE A 283 -22.25 -18.76 7.28
C ILE A 283 -22.26 -19.86 8.34
N ASN A 284 -21.38 -19.75 9.34
CA ASN A 284 -21.36 -20.66 10.47
C ASN A 284 -22.51 -20.31 11.41
N GLN A 285 -23.55 -21.15 11.45
CA GLN A 285 -24.65 -21.02 12.41
C GLN A 285 -24.24 -21.38 13.85
N GLN A 286 -23.08 -22.01 14.04
CA GLN A 286 -22.56 -22.44 15.34
C GLN A 286 -21.09 -22.02 15.48
N ALA A 287 -20.71 -21.62 16.69
CA ALA A 287 -19.35 -21.26 17.04
C ALA A 287 -18.51 -22.54 17.25
N PHE A 288 -17.32 -22.61 16.65
CA PHE A 288 -16.41 -23.75 16.83
C PHE A 288 -15.40 -23.45 17.95
N PRO A 289 -15.41 -24.15 19.09
CA PRO A 289 -14.39 -23.94 20.13
C PRO A 289 -13.02 -24.42 19.63
N LEU A 290 -11.99 -23.59 19.83
CA LEU A 290 -10.59 -23.88 19.46
C LEU A 290 -9.75 -24.36 20.64
N SER A 291 -9.85 -23.64 21.76
CA SER A 291 -9.09 -23.89 22.99
C SER A 291 -9.80 -23.24 24.17
N ALA A 292 -9.64 -23.78 25.38
CA ALA A 292 -10.08 -23.11 26.60
C ALA A 292 -9.02 -22.10 27.06
N LEU A 293 -9.43 -21.02 27.72
CA LEU A 293 -8.51 -19.97 28.19
C LEU A 293 -7.38 -20.52 29.08
N LYS A 294 -7.67 -21.54 29.89
CA LYS A 294 -6.71 -22.23 30.76
C LYS A 294 -5.60 -22.99 30.02
N ASP A 295 -5.78 -23.27 28.73
CA ASP A 295 -4.88 -24.05 27.89
C ASP A 295 -4.07 -23.14 26.93
N LEU A 296 -4.14 -21.81 27.10
CA LEU A 296 -3.37 -20.80 26.37
C LEU A 296 -2.00 -20.52 27.05
N ASN A 297 -1.12 -19.76 26.38
CA ASN A 297 0.18 -19.41 26.97
C ASN A 297 -0.01 -18.46 28.18
N PRO A 298 0.82 -18.54 29.24
CA PRO A 298 0.63 -17.74 30.45
C PRO A 298 0.53 -16.22 30.22
N HIS A 299 1.36 -15.67 29.31
CA HIS A 299 1.29 -14.26 28.91
C HIS A 299 -0.05 -13.88 28.27
N GLU A 300 -0.57 -14.74 27.38
CA GLU A 300 -1.86 -14.53 26.71
C GLU A 300 -3.00 -14.56 27.74
N VAL A 301 -2.98 -15.50 28.69
CA VAL A 301 -3.99 -15.61 29.78
C VAL A 301 -4.06 -14.33 30.62
N ILE A 302 -2.90 -13.81 31.05
CA ILE A 302 -2.85 -12.60 31.87
C ILE A 302 -3.30 -11.38 31.05
N TRP A 303 -2.79 -11.22 29.82
CA TRP A 303 -3.19 -10.10 28.97
C TRP A 303 -4.69 -10.13 28.63
N ILE A 304 -5.26 -11.30 28.32
CA ILE A 304 -6.71 -11.49 28.13
C ILE A 304 -7.49 -11.09 29.39
N THR A 305 -7.02 -11.49 30.57
CA THR A 305 -7.64 -11.15 31.86
C THR A 305 -7.64 -9.64 32.09
N LEU A 306 -6.54 -8.95 31.76
CA LEU A 306 -6.46 -7.48 31.83
C LEU A 306 -7.37 -6.80 30.79
N MET A 307 -7.39 -7.30 29.55
CA MET A 307 -8.27 -6.79 28.49
C MET A 307 -9.75 -6.92 28.86
N PHE A 308 -10.17 -8.00 29.52
CA PHE A 308 -11.54 -8.17 30.00
C PHE A 308 -11.96 -7.08 31.01
N GLU A 309 -11.09 -6.73 31.95
CA GLU A 309 -11.37 -5.65 32.91
C GLU A 309 -11.38 -4.27 32.24
N LEU A 310 -10.46 -3.99 31.31
CA LEU A 310 -10.43 -2.75 30.53
C LEU A 310 -11.67 -2.60 29.61
N ILE A 311 -12.15 -3.71 29.05
CA ILE A 311 -13.40 -3.78 28.28
C ILE A 311 -14.62 -3.52 29.19
N ALA A 312 -14.64 -4.06 30.41
CA ALA A 312 -15.73 -3.81 31.36
C ALA A 312 -15.76 -2.35 31.83
N GLU A 313 -14.60 -1.73 32.08
CA GLU A 313 -14.53 -0.30 32.39
C GLU A 313 -15.10 0.54 31.23
N ARG A 314 -14.58 0.36 30.02
CA ARG A 314 -14.95 1.19 28.86
C ARG A 314 -16.37 0.95 28.34
N PHE A 315 -16.89 -0.27 28.41
CA PHE A 315 -18.16 -0.64 27.75
C PHE A 315 -19.29 -1.06 28.70
N TRP A 316 -19.03 -1.29 29.99
CA TRP A 316 -20.06 -1.52 31.01
C TRP A 316 -20.19 -0.39 32.03
N ARG A 317 -19.08 0.14 32.55
CA ARG A 317 -19.11 1.20 33.59
C ARG A 317 -19.23 2.59 32.98
N GLN A 318 -18.62 2.81 31.82
CA GLN A 318 -18.65 4.09 31.10
C GLN A 318 -19.20 3.94 29.67
N PRO A 319 -20.40 3.34 29.47
CA PRO A 319 -20.92 3.04 28.14
C PRO A 319 -21.19 4.32 27.33
N ALA A 320 -20.32 4.60 26.37
CA ALA A 320 -20.50 5.70 25.42
C ALA A 320 -21.43 5.27 24.27
N GLN A 321 -22.37 6.15 23.90
CA GLN A 321 -23.12 5.99 22.65
C GLN A 321 -22.17 6.13 21.44
N PRO A 322 -22.32 5.31 20.38
CA PRO A 322 -21.45 5.38 19.22
C PRO A 322 -21.65 6.69 18.46
N GLN A 323 -20.55 7.27 17.96
CA GLN A 323 -20.62 8.41 17.03
C GLN A 323 -21.21 8.02 15.67
N GLN A 324 -20.99 6.77 15.26
CA GLN A 324 -21.45 6.18 14.00
C GLN A 324 -21.53 4.65 14.15
N LEU A 325 -22.36 4.01 13.33
CA LEU A 325 -22.45 2.56 13.26
C LEU A 325 -21.54 1.99 12.17
N SER A 326 -21.08 0.76 12.41
CA SER A 326 -20.37 -0.07 11.45
C SER A 326 -21.34 -1.06 10.80
N TYR A 327 -21.15 -1.29 9.51
CA TYR A 327 -21.92 -2.20 8.68
C TYR A 327 -20.98 -3.23 8.06
N THR A 328 -21.53 -4.30 7.48
CA THR A 328 -20.75 -5.29 6.70
C THR A 328 -21.12 -5.23 5.22
N GLY A 329 -20.23 -5.71 4.34
CA GLY A 329 -20.43 -5.66 2.89
C GLY A 329 -21.69 -6.40 2.41
N ASP A 330 -22.14 -7.42 3.15
CA ASP A 330 -23.39 -8.15 2.86
C ASP A 330 -24.64 -7.27 3.06
N MET A 331 -24.57 -6.30 3.98
CA MET A 331 -25.65 -5.35 4.27
C MET A 331 -25.87 -4.35 3.12
N ILE A 332 -24.98 -4.28 2.13
CA ILE A 332 -25.21 -3.52 0.88
C ILE A 332 -26.30 -4.18 0.02
N ARG A 333 -26.49 -5.51 0.15
CA ARG A 333 -27.57 -6.26 -0.53
C ARG A 333 -28.80 -6.44 0.36
N VAL A 334 -28.60 -6.74 1.65
CA VAL A 334 -29.69 -7.06 2.59
C VAL A 334 -29.50 -6.30 3.89
N GLU A 335 -29.90 -5.03 3.87
CA GLU A 335 -29.70 -4.04 4.94
C GLU A 335 -30.24 -4.49 6.31
N SER A 336 -31.35 -5.24 6.33
CA SER A 336 -32.08 -5.61 7.55
C SER A 336 -31.56 -6.86 8.27
N THR A 337 -30.66 -7.64 7.67
CA THR A 337 -30.29 -9.00 8.15
C THR A 337 -29.91 -9.05 9.62
N LEU A 338 -29.16 -8.05 10.10
CA LEU A 338 -28.70 -7.98 11.49
C LEU A 338 -29.80 -7.49 12.45
N ILE A 339 -30.64 -6.53 12.03
CA ILE A 339 -31.80 -6.06 12.82
C ILE A 339 -32.82 -7.19 12.98
N GLU A 340 -33.16 -7.88 11.90
CA GLU A 340 -34.12 -8.99 11.93
C GLU A 340 -33.66 -10.09 12.89
N ARG A 341 -32.36 -10.40 12.89
CA ARG A 341 -31.76 -11.35 13.83
C ARG A 341 -31.78 -10.84 15.27
N ALA A 342 -31.47 -9.57 15.50
CA ALA A 342 -31.50 -8.99 16.83
C ALA A 342 -32.94 -8.95 17.40
N SER A 343 -33.91 -8.52 16.59
CA SER A 343 -35.34 -8.54 16.94
C SER A 343 -35.84 -9.97 17.18
N SER A 344 -35.41 -10.95 16.38
CA SER A 344 -35.76 -12.36 16.59
C SER A 344 -35.16 -12.94 17.89
N ALA A 345 -34.03 -12.41 18.33
CA ALA A 345 -33.38 -12.75 19.60
C ALA A 345 -33.91 -11.93 20.80
N GLY A 346 -34.91 -11.07 20.60
CA GLY A 346 -35.52 -10.25 21.65
C GLY A 346 -34.61 -9.14 22.20
N LEU A 347 -33.61 -8.69 21.44
CA LEU A 347 -32.72 -7.61 21.84
C LEU A 347 -33.43 -6.23 21.82
N PRO A 348 -33.21 -5.36 22.82
CA PRO A 348 -33.73 -3.98 22.85
C PRO A 348 -32.87 -3.05 21.97
N VAL A 349 -32.91 -3.28 20.66
CA VAL A 349 -32.12 -2.53 19.67
C VAL A 349 -32.92 -1.35 19.13
N VAL A 350 -32.26 -0.20 19.00
CA VAL A 350 -32.81 0.94 18.24
C VAL A 350 -32.65 0.65 16.75
N GLN A 351 -33.72 0.80 15.96
CA GLN A 351 -33.62 0.68 14.49
C GLN A 351 -32.55 1.64 13.96
N TYR A 352 -31.56 1.11 13.24
CA TYR A 352 -30.60 1.94 12.51
C TYR A 352 -31.07 2.22 11.09
N GLU A 353 -30.57 3.32 10.53
CA GLU A 353 -30.77 3.66 9.11
C GLU A 353 -29.93 2.73 8.23
N GLY A 354 -30.57 2.07 7.27
CA GLY A 354 -29.89 1.15 6.36
C GLY A 354 -28.87 1.85 5.45
N LEU A 355 -27.97 1.06 4.85
CA LEU A 355 -26.90 1.60 4.00
C LEU A 355 -27.43 2.36 2.79
N SER A 356 -28.55 1.92 2.18
CA SER A 356 -29.28 2.59 1.10
C SER A 356 -28.38 3.18 0.01
N LEU A 357 -27.36 2.42 -0.40
CA LEU A 357 -26.37 2.84 -1.39
C LEU A 357 -26.86 2.48 -2.81
N PRO A 358 -27.10 3.44 -3.71
CA PRO A 358 -27.62 3.17 -5.05
C PRO A 358 -26.69 2.27 -5.88
N SER A 359 -27.19 1.63 -6.93
CA SER A 359 -26.36 0.95 -7.95
C SER A 359 -25.38 1.94 -8.59
N LEU A 360 -24.15 1.51 -8.85
CA LEU A 360 -23.16 2.31 -9.56
C LEU A 360 -23.32 2.09 -11.07
N ALA A 361 -23.67 3.13 -11.83
CA ALA A 361 -23.68 3.10 -13.28
C ALA A 361 -22.25 3.18 -13.86
N VAL A 362 -22.08 2.76 -15.11
CA VAL A 362 -20.76 2.84 -15.79
C VAL A 362 -20.35 4.30 -15.99
N GLU A 363 -21.31 5.17 -16.30
CA GLU A 363 -21.14 6.60 -16.54
C GLU A 363 -20.57 7.31 -15.31
N ASP A 364 -21.16 7.08 -14.13
CA ASP A 364 -20.73 7.69 -12.87
C ASP A 364 -19.33 7.20 -12.45
N VAL A 365 -19.03 5.92 -12.68
CA VAL A 365 -17.72 5.33 -12.37
C VAL A 365 -16.66 5.75 -13.40
N ALA A 366 -17.04 6.04 -14.65
CA ALA A 366 -16.15 6.51 -15.70
C ALA A 366 -15.78 7.99 -15.55
N ALA A 367 -16.74 8.84 -15.21
CA ALA A 367 -16.56 10.28 -14.99
C ALA A 367 -16.98 10.67 -13.56
N PRO A 368 -16.20 10.28 -12.53
CA PRO A 368 -16.57 10.51 -11.13
C PRO A 368 -16.67 12.00 -10.80
N GLN A 369 -17.69 12.37 -10.03
CA GLN A 369 -17.93 13.73 -9.56
C GLN A 369 -18.23 13.75 -8.05
N GLY A 370 -17.94 14.88 -7.40
CA GLY A 370 -18.19 15.07 -5.97
C GLY A 370 -17.57 13.98 -5.10
N ASP A 371 -18.41 13.32 -4.30
CA ASP A 371 -17.99 12.27 -3.36
C ASP A 371 -17.33 11.06 -4.03
N LEU A 372 -17.62 10.78 -5.31
CA LEU A 372 -16.96 9.69 -6.03
C LEU A 372 -15.47 9.99 -6.26
N VAL A 373 -15.08 11.26 -6.42
CA VAL A 373 -13.68 11.65 -6.58
C VAL A 373 -12.93 11.45 -5.24
N SER A 374 -13.53 11.89 -4.13
CA SER A 374 -12.91 11.73 -2.80
C SER A 374 -12.75 10.25 -2.42
N ALA A 375 -13.68 9.39 -2.84
CA ALA A 375 -13.63 7.94 -2.65
C ALA A 375 -12.46 7.23 -3.38
N LEU A 376 -11.91 7.82 -4.44
CA LEU A 376 -10.78 7.26 -5.20
C LEU A 376 -9.41 7.63 -4.63
N GLY A 377 -9.34 8.67 -3.79
CA GLY A 377 -8.10 9.15 -3.17
C GLY A 377 -7.31 10.07 -4.10
N LYS A 378 -6.05 9.73 -4.38
CA LYS A 378 -5.22 10.51 -5.31
C LYS A 378 -5.55 10.12 -6.76
N ASP A 379 -5.52 11.09 -7.67
CA ASP A 379 -5.74 10.88 -9.10
C ASP A 379 -4.71 9.91 -9.73
N GLY A 380 -3.42 10.08 -9.42
CA GLY A 380 -2.33 9.33 -10.06
C GLY A 380 -2.02 9.78 -11.50
N GLY A 381 -2.59 10.90 -11.97
CA GLY A 381 -2.47 11.38 -13.34
C GLY A 381 -3.66 11.01 -14.23
N ASN A 382 -3.69 11.58 -15.44
CA ASN A 382 -4.83 11.50 -16.37
C ASN A 382 -4.48 10.92 -17.76
N HIS A 383 -3.30 10.30 -17.90
CA HIS A 383 -2.78 9.67 -19.13
C HIS A 383 -3.73 8.67 -19.79
N ASN A 384 -4.64 8.05 -19.01
CA ASN A 384 -5.58 7.03 -19.47
C ASN A 384 -7.01 7.54 -19.76
N GLU A 385 -7.31 8.84 -19.64
CA GLU A 385 -8.66 9.40 -19.88
C GLU A 385 -9.20 9.08 -21.29
N TRP A 386 -8.33 9.10 -22.31
CA TRP A 386 -8.72 8.81 -23.69
C TRP A 386 -9.25 7.37 -23.87
N MET A 387 -8.75 6.41 -23.09
CA MET A 387 -9.24 5.03 -23.11
C MET A 387 -10.60 4.93 -22.42
N ILE A 388 -10.87 5.71 -21.37
CA ILE A 388 -12.21 5.80 -20.78
C ILE A 388 -13.20 6.28 -21.84
N GLU A 389 -12.94 7.43 -22.48
CA GLU A 389 -13.84 7.97 -23.51
C GLU A 389 -14.06 6.99 -24.67
N ARG A 390 -12.98 6.33 -25.13
CA ARG A 390 -13.06 5.35 -26.23
C ARG A 390 -13.85 4.10 -25.89
N TYR A 391 -13.72 3.55 -24.67
CA TYR A 391 -14.18 2.19 -24.38
C TYR A 391 -15.35 2.11 -23.37
N LYS A 392 -15.66 3.16 -22.58
CA LYS A 392 -16.71 3.12 -21.53
C LYS A 392 -18.06 2.58 -22.02
N HIS A 393 -18.47 2.95 -23.24
CA HIS A 393 -19.74 2.55 -23.85
C HIS A 393 -19.84 1.05 -24.23
N ARG A 394 -18.77 0.27 -24.02
CA ARG A 394 -18.68 -1.17 -24.28
C ARG A 394 -18.44 -2.00 -23.00
N VAL A 395 -18.43 -1.36 -21.84
CA VAL A 395 -18.21 -2.00 -20.53
C VAL A 395 -19.54 -2.50 -19.98
N HIS A 396 -19.56 -3.72 -19.42
CA HIS A 396 -20.77 -4.28 -18.83
C HIS A 396 -21.00 -3.76 -17.40
N GLU A 397 -22.17 -3.19 -17.14
CA GLU A 397 -22.57 -2.62 -15.83
C GLU A 397 -22.50 -3.63 -14.67
N VAL A 398 -22.71 -4.93 -14.96
CA VAL A 398 -22.58 -6.03 -13.98
C VAL A 398 -21.23 -5.97 -13.25
N SER A 399 -20.15 -5.65 -13.96
CA SER A 399 -18.79 -5.55 -13.41
C SER A 399 -18.64 -4.44 -12.35
N MET A 400 -19.54 -3.46 -12.29
CA MET A 400 -19.46 -2.32 -11.33
C MET A 400 -20.00 -2.67 -9.94
N ASN A 401 -20.92 -3.64 -9.82
CA ASN A 401 -21.71 -3.89 -8.61
C ASN A 401 -21.46 -5.29 -8.00
N MET A 402 -20.24 -5.81 -8.18
CA MET A 402 -19.86 -7.17 -7.80
C MET A 402 -19.62 -7.32 -6.29
N LEU A 403 -20.39 -8.23 -5.67
CA LEU A 403 -20.30 -8.61 -4.25
C LEU A 403 -20.26 -10.14 -4.13
N SER A 404 -19.30 -10.66 -3.36
CA SER A 404 -19.13 -12.11 -3.13
C SER A 404 -18.48 -12.40 -1.77
N THR A 405 -18.45 -13.66 -1.35
CA THR A 405 -17.54 -14.14 -0.30
C THR A 405 -16.16 -14.39 -0.91
N GLY A 406 -15.09 -14.03 -0.19
CA GLY A 406 -13.73 -13.85 -0.72
C GLY A 406 -13.01 -15.03 -1.40
N THR A 407 -13.68 -16.16 -1.67
CA THR A 407 -13.11 -17.34 -2.34
C THR A 407 -13.19 -17.29 -3.88
N THR A 408 -14.12 -16.54 -4.45
CA THR A 408 -14.39 -16.58 -5.90
C THR A 408 -13.60 -15.53 -6.67
N ILE A 409 -12.52 -15.92 -7.34
CA ILE A 409 -11.89 -15.06 -8.35
C ILE A 409 -12.78 -15.09 -9.61
N ILE A 410 -13.02 -13.92 -10.20
CA ILE A 410 -13.80 -13.77 -11.43
C ILE A 410 -12.84 -13.24 -12.49
N TYR A 411 -12.95 -13.76 -13.71
CA TYR A 411 -12.12 -13.37 -14.82
C TYR A 411 -12.99 -13.04 -16.02
N ILE A 412 -12.49 -12.17 -16.89
CA ILE A 412 -12.98 -12.06 -18.26
C ILE A 412 -11.88 -12.57 -19.18
N THR A 413 -12.26 -13.29 -20.23
CA THR A 413 -11.36 -13.72 -21.30
C THR A 413 -11.57 -12.84 -22.52
N SER A 414 -10.57 -12.76 -23.41
CA SER A 414 -10.67 -12.02 -24.68
C SER A 414 -11.73 -12.57 -25.64
N ALA A 415 -12.17 -13.83 -25.45
CA ALA A 415 -13.11 -14.54 -26.32
C ALA A 415 -14.61 -14.32 -26.02
N ASN A 416 -14.98 -13.82 -24.83
CA ASN A 416 -16.38 -13.61 -24.48
C ASN A 416 -16.89 -12.26 -24.99
N GLU A 417 -17.97 -12.29 -25.78
CA GLU A 417 -18.59 -11.08 -26.34
C GLU A 417 -19.75 -10.53 -25.49
N ASP A 418 -20.47 -11.39 -24.76
CA ASP A 418 -21.78 -11.02 -24.19
C ASP A 418 -21.80 -10.75 -22.66
N ALA A 419 -20.81 -11.22 -21.89
CA ALA A 419 -20.71 -10.94 -20.44
C ALA A 419 -19.34 -11.34 -19.82
N PRO A 420 -18.98 -10.81 -18.63
CA PRO A 420 -18.00 -11.42 -17.74
C PRO A 420 -18.44 -12.85 -17.31
N THR A 421 -17.72 -13.87 -17.76
CA THR A 421 -17.99 -15.28 -17.39
C THR A 421 -17.29 -15.64 -16.07
N ALA A 422 -18.06 -15.89 -15.02
CA ALA A 422 -17.53 -16.26 -13.70
C ALA A 422 -16.88 -17.66 -13.67
N LEU A 423 -15.59 -17.74 -14.01
CA LEU A 423 -14.75 -18.91 -13.76
C LEU A 423 -14.30 -18.94 -12.29
N ALA A 424 -15.09 -19.58 -11.42
CA ALA A 424 -14.74 -19.76 -10.02
C ALA A 424 -13.53 -20.70 -9.85
N VAL A 425 -12.32 -20.14 -9.74
CA VAL A 425 -11.09 -20.91 -9.50
C VAL A 425 -10.71 -20.87 -8.01
N ALA A 426 -10.63 -22.06 -7.40
CA ALA A 426 -10.42 -22.23 -5.97
C ALA A 426 -8.97 -22.05 -5.47
N ASP A 427 -7.95 -21.99 -6.35
CA ASP A 427 -6.55 -21.80 -5.94
C ASP A 427 -6.03 -20.39 -6.25
N ARG A 428 -5.94 -19.56 -5.19
CA ARG A 428 -5.41 -18.18 -5.22
C ARG A 428 -3.96 -18.05 -5.70
N ARG A 429 -3.19 -19.13 -5.85
CA ARG A 429 -1.76 -19.08 -6.26
C ARG A 429 -1.43 -19.85 -7.54
N GLY A 430 -2.40 -20.52 -8.16
CA GLY A 430 -2.19 -21.31 -9.38
C GLY A 430 -2.25 -20.52 -10.70
N LEU A 431 -2.57 -19.21 -10.62
CA LEU A 431 -2.93 -18.37 -11.77
C LEU A 431 -2.01 -17.14 -11.94
N GLY A 432 -0.70 -17.33 -11.73
CA GLY A 432 0.22 -16.54 -12.56
C GLY A 432 0.01 -16.94 -14.02
N ASN A 433 0.13 -16.00 -14.96
CA ASN A 433 0.14 -16.33 -16.39
C ASN A 433 1.28 -17.32 -16.64
N SER A 434 0.96 -18.61 -16.69
CA SER A 434 1.90 -19.62 -17.13
C SER A 434 2.27 -19.27 -18.56
N ILE A 435 3.55 -19.40 -18.91
CA ILE A 435 4.05 -19.17 -20.28
C ILE A 435 3.33 -20.12 -21.30
N MET A 436 2.62 -21.13 -20.79
CA MET A 436 1.83 -22.10 -21.53
C MET A 436 0.32 -21.76 -21.63
N ASP A 437 -0.20 -20.78 -20.87
CA ASP A 437 -1.61 -20.41 -20.88
C ASP A 437 -1.87 -19.41 -22.03
N LYS A 438 -2.65 -19.82 -23.03
CA LYS A 438 -2.82 -19.06 -24.28
C LYS A 438 -3.91 -17.99 -24.22
N GLU A 439 -4.80 -18.05 -23.22
CA GLU A 439 -5.87 -17.07 -23.06
C GLU A 439 -5.46 -16.04 -22.02
N GLN A 440 -5.40 -14.78 -22.45
CA GLN A 440 -5.19 -13.64 -21.56
C GLN A 440 -6.43 -13.44 -20.68
N ARG A 441 -6.22 -13.34 -19.36
CA ARG A 441 -7.29 -13.27 -18.36
C ARG A 441 -7.22 -11.96 -17.59
N TYR A 442 -8.34 -11.25 -17.54
CA TYR A 442 -8.47 -9.96 -16.86
C TYR A 442 -9.18 -10.19 -15.53
N PRO A 443 -8.50 -10.11 -14.37
CA PRO A 443 -9.10 -10.36 -13.06
C PRO A 443 -10.10 -9.26 -12.68
N ILE A 444 -11.36 -9.65 -12.47
CA ILE A 444 -12.42 -8.80 -11.91
C ILE A 444 -12.51 -9.04 -10.41
N ARG A 445 -12.65 -7.95 -9.66
CA ARG A 445 -12.72 -7.95 -8.19
C ARG A 445 -14.16 -7.77 -7.74
N HIS A 446 -14.44 -8.25 -6.54
CA HIS A 446 -15.71 -8.05 -5.85
C HIS A 446 -15.43 -7.40 -4.51
N LEU A 447 -16.37 -6.61 -3.99
CA LEU A 447 -16.33 -6.23 -2.58
C LEU A 447 -16.65 -7.48 -1.76
N ASP A 448 -15.84 -7.75 -0.73
CA ASP A 448 -16.05 -8.90 0.15
C ASP A 448 -17.25 -8.63 1.05
N SER A 449 -18.27 -9.49 0.97
CA SER A 449 -19.44 -9.49 1.88
C SER A 449 -19.08 -9.53 3.37
N SER A 450 -17.88 -10.01 3.71
CA SER A 450 -17.33 -10.05 5.08
C SER A 450 -16.39 -8.88 5.43
N SER A 451 -16.16 -7.94 4.50
CA SER A 451 -15.57 -6.63 4.84
C SER A 451 -16.54 -5.81 5.70
N PHE A 452 -16.02 -4.90 6.51
CA PHE A 452 -16.83 -4.11 7.44
C PHE A 452 -16.19 -2.76 7.81
N GLY A 453 -17.03 -1.81 8.19
CA GLY A 453 -16.65 -0.47 8.62
C GLY A 453 -17.81 0.52 8.50
N THR A 454 -17.50 1.80 8.52
CA THR A 454 -18.49 2.87 8.37
C THR A 454 -19.17 2.85 6.99
N ARG A 455 -20.32 3.53 6.87
CA ARG A 455 -21.04 3.68 5.60
C ARG A 455 -20.16 4.29 4.50
N GLU A 456 -19.39 5.32 4.87
CA GLU A 456 -18.48 6.07 4.00
C GLU A 456 -17.33 5.18 3.53
N LYS A 457 -16.74 4.38 4.44
CA LYS A 457 -15.66 3.45 4.10
C LYS A 457 -16.13 2.37 3.12
N LEU A 458 -17.28 1.74 3.38
CA LEU A 458 -17.84 0.73 2.48
C LEU A 458 -18.27 1.31 1.12
N ALA A 459 -18.87 2.50 1.10
CA ALA A 459 -19.21 3.20 -0.14
C ALA A 459 -17.95 3.52 -0.95
N ALA A 460 -16.91 4.06 -0.31
CA ALA A 460 -15.65 4.38 -0.97
C ALA A 460 -14.93 3.12 -1.48
N ASP A 461 -14.90 2.03 -0.71
CA ASP A 461 -14.28 0.76 -1.10
C ASP A 461 -15.03 0.11 -2.27
N ARG A 462 -16.36 0.22 -2.30
CA ARG A 462 -17.21 -0.19 -3.43
C ARG A 462 -16.88 0.61 -4.71
N ILE A 463 -16.82 1.94 -4.62
CA ILE A 463 -16.44 2.82 -5.75
C ILE A 463 -15.05 2.48 -6.26
N PHE A 464 -14.08 2.27 -5.36
CA PHE A 464 -12.70 1.89 -5.72
C PHE A 464 -12.64 0.55 -6.47
N ILE A 465 -13.43 -0.44 -6.06
CA ILE A 465 -13.51 -1.75 -6.75
C ILE A 465 -14.18 -1.60 -8.11
N ALA A 466 -15.27 -0.84 -8.21
CA ALA A 466 -15.94 -0.56 -9.49
C ALA A 466 -14.98 0.11 -10.49
N ARG A 467 -14.23 1.12 -10.04
CA ARG A 467 -13.21 1.83 -10.84
C ARG A 467 -12.06 0.92 -11.29
N HIS A 468 -11.63 -0.04 -10.46
CA HIS A 468 -10.67 -1.07 -10.86
C HIS A 468 -11.26 -2.05 -11.88
N ASN A 469 -12.50 -2.48 -11.71
CA ASN A 469 -13.16 -3.36 -12.67
C ASN A 469 -13.38 -2.66 -14.02
N LEU A 470 -13.67 -1.36 -14.02
CA LEU A 470 -13.72 -0.51 -15.21
C LEU A 470 -12.36 -0.51 -15.92
N ALA A 471 -11.27 -0.28 -15.20
CA ALA A 471 -9.91 -0.34 -15.74
C ALA A 471 -9.62 -1.70 -16.41
N MET A 472 -10.00 -2.82 -15.78
CA MET A 472 -9.75 -4.16 -16.31
C MET A 472 -10.62 -4.52 -17.53
N GLU A 473 -11.87 -4.05 -17.59
CA GLU A 473 -12.74 -4.18 -18.77
C GLU A 473 -12.22 -3.33 -19.95
N ILE A 474 -11.76 -2.12 -19.67
CA ILE A 474 -11.14 -1.24 -20.67
C ILE A 474 -9.84 -1.88 -21.20
N GLN A 475 -8.99 -2.44 -20.34
CA GLN A 475 -7.77 -3.16 -20.75
C GLN A 475 -8.10 -4.27 -21.74
N ARG A 476 -9.09 -5.13 -21.43
CA ARG A 476 -9.54 -6.21 -22.32
C ARG A 476 -9.97 -5.70 -23.71
N LEU A 477 -10.64 -4.56 -23.76
CA LEU A 477 -11.09 -3.95 -25.02
C LEU A 477 -9.92 -3.34 -25.79
N ALA A 478 -8.98 -2.69 -25.11
CA ALA A 478 -7.77 -2.11 -25.68
C ALA A 478 -6.84 -3.19 -26.26
N ASP A 479 -6.59 -4.27 -25.52
CA ASP A 479 -5.75 -5.40 -25.94
C ASP A 479 -6.37 -6.13 -27.16
N ARG A 480 -7.71 -6.27 -27.19
CA ARG A 480 -8.43 -6.82 -28.36
C ARG A 480 -8.31 -5.92 -29.58
N GLU A 481 -8.41 -4.60 -29.42
CA GLU A 481 -8.22 -3.65 -30.52
C GLU A 481 -6.77 -3.66 -31.03
N PHE A 482 -5.81 -3.67 -30.10
CA PHE A 482 -4.39 -3.77 -30.38
C PHE A 482 -4.06 -5.02 -31.21
N GLU A 483 -4.47 -6.20 -30.78
CA GLU A 483 -4.23 -7.45 -31.53
C GLU A 483 -4.88 -7.43 -32.93
N ALA A 484 -6.01 -6.74 -33.09
CA ALA A 484 -6.70 -6.60 -34.37
C ALA A 484 -6.03 -5.59 -35.33
N ARG A 485 -5.45 -4.49 -34.81
CA ARG A 485 -4.93 -3.36 -35.61
C ARG A 485 -3.40 -3.26 -35.68
N LYS A 486 -2.64 -4.03 -34.90
CA LYS A 486 -1.16 -3.95 -34.85
C LYS A 486 -0.48 -4.05 -36.22
N GLU A 487 -0.84 -5.05 -37.03
CA GLU A 487 -0.19 -5.26 -38.34
C GLU A 487 -0.52 -4.11 -39.32
N GLU A 488 -1.75 -3.58 -39.29
CA GLU A 488 -2.20 -2.43 -40.08
C GLU A 488 -1.38 -1.17 -39.73
N ILE A 489 -1.31 -0.85 -38.44
CA ILE A 489 -0.67 0.38 -37.95
C ILE A 489 0.87 0.31 -38.09
N LEU A 490 1.48 -0.87 -37.90
CA LEU A 490 2.92 -1.05 -38.13
C LEU A 490 3.26 -0.96 -39.62
N ALA A 491 2.41 -1.47 -40.51
CA ALA A 491 2.58 -1.30 -41.96
C ALA A 491 2.40 0.17 -42.38
N TRP A 492 1.41 0.87 -41.82
CA TRP A 492 1.20 2.31 -42.02
C TRP A 492 2.43 3.13 -41.57
N TYR A 493 2.92 2.88 -40.35
CA TYR A 493 4.06 3.58 -39.78
C TYR A 493 5.28 3.40 -40.67
N ARG A 494 5.61 2.15 -41.02
CA ARG A 494 6.72 1.84 -41.91
C ARG A 494 6.60 2.54 -43.27
N ALA A 495 5.43 2.53 -43.90
CA ALA A 495 5.20 3.19 -45.18
C ALA A 495 5.40 4.72 -45.09
N ARG A 496 4.99 5.34 -43.98
CA ARG A 496 5.25 6.77 -43.72
C ARG A 496 6.73 7.09 -43.49
N ILE A 497 7.45 6.24 -42.74
CA ILE A 497 8.91 6.36 -42.59
C ILE A 497 9.63 6.24 -43.94
N GLU A 498 9.24 5.27 -44.78
CA GLU A 498 9.82 5.07 -46.12
C GLU A 498 9.47 6.23 -47.08
N ALA A 499 8.31 6.87 -46.94
CA ALA A 499 7.95 8.09 -47.68
C ALA A 499 8.72 9.34 -47.20
N ASN A 500 9.05 9.42 -45.91
CA ASN A 500 9.82 10.53 -45.30
C ASN A 500 11.35 10.25 -45.22
N ILE A 501 11.85 9.32 -46.03
CA ILE A 501 13.20 8.76 -45.87
C ILE A 501 14.33 9.81 -45.98
N GLU A 502 14.15 10.87 -46.76
CA GLU A 502 15.15 11.94 -46.89
C GLU A 502 15.33 12.74 -45.58
N ARG A 503 14.24 12.98 -44.83
CA ARG A 503 14.31 13.63 -43.51
C ARG A 503 14.94 12.70 -42.47
N VAL A 504 14.64 11.40 -42.56
CA VAL A 504 15.29 10.35 -41.75
C VAL A 504 16.80 10.28 -42.03
N TYR A 505 17.21 10.39 -43.30
CA TYR A 505 18.61 10.49 -43.68
C TYR A 505 19.27 11.78 -43.18
N ALA A 506 18.60 12.93 -43.22
CA ALA A 506 19.16 14.20 -42.72
C ALA A 506 19.62 14.12 -41.24
N MET A 507 19.01 13.26 -40.42
CA MET A 507 19.45 13.00 -39.05
C MET A 507 20.83 12.32 -38.93
N ALA A 508 21.37 11.76 -40.02
CA ALA A 508 22.75 11.24 -40.09
C ALA A 508 23.81 12.35 -40.25
N HIS A 509 23.41 13.62 -40.33
CA HIS A 509 24.33 14.75 -40.49
C HIS A 509 25.18 14.98 -39.23
N THR A 510 24.62 14.76 -38.03
CA THR A 510 25.28 14.92 -36.73
C THR A 510 25.62 13.56 -36.09
N GLU A 511 26.30 13.57 -34.93
CA GLU A 511 26.60 12.33 -34.17
C GLU A 511 25.40 11.88 -33.32
N GLY A 512 24.54 12.83 -32.95
CA GLY A 512 23.19 12.61 -32.48
C GLY A 512 22.29 13.83 -32.72
N VAL A 513 20.98 13.59 -32.67
CA VAL A 513 19.93 14.61 -32.60
C VAL A 513 19.28 14.46 -31.23
N TRP A 514 19.19 15.56 -30.49
CA TRP A 514 18.56 15.61 -29.17
C TRP A 514 17.15 16.17 -29.29
N GLY A 515 16.19 15.62 -28.57
CA GLY A 515 14.85 16.20 -28.39
C GLY A 515 14.71 16.87 -27.03
N GLU A 516 13.80 17.85 -26.96
CA GLU A 516 13.39 18.51 -25.73
C GLU A 516 11.88 18.39 -25.55
N TYR A 517 11.46 17.86 -24.41
CA TYR A 517 10.06 17.73 -24.04
C TYR A 517 9.81 18.47 -22.73
N GLN A 518 8.87 19.42 -22.74
CA GLN A 518 8.44 20.07 -21.51
C GLN A 518 7.61 19.08 -20.69
N LEU A 519 8.12 18.69 -19.52
CA LEU A 519 7.39 17.84 -18.60
C LEU A 519 6.10 18.55 -18.15
N PRO A 520 4.91 17.94 -18.32
CA PRO A 520 3.74 18.27 -17.50
C PRO A 520 4.15 18.26 -16.02
N GLN A 521 3.55 19.14 -15.20
CA GLN A 521 3.92 19.27 -13.79
C GLN A 521 3.77 17.94 -13.03
N GLY A 522 4.88 17.22 -12.84
CA GLY A 522 4.87 15.89 -12.25
C GLY A 522 6.24 15.21 -12.27
N ASN A 523 6.38 14.16 -11.46
CA ASN A 523 7.61 13.38 -11.33
C ASN A 523 7.64 12.21 -12.34
N LYS A 524 7.59 12.47 -13.65
CA LYS A 524 7.87 11.44 -14.67
C LYS A 524 9.30 10.90 -14.49
N ARG A 525 9.50 9.59 -14.64
CA ARG A 525 10.80 8.92 -14.41
C ARG A 525 11.44 8.48 -15.72
N PHE A 526 12.25 9.36 -16.30
CA PHE A 526 12.85 9.06 -17.60
C PHE A 526 13.88 7.92 -17.60
N SER A 527 13.53 6.87 -18.33
CA SER A 527 14.23 5.58 -18.46
C SER A 527 15.05 5.46 -19.75
N ALA A 528 14.99 6.47 -20.62
CA ALA A 528 15.77 6.48 -21.86
C ALA A 528 17.28 6.58 -21.60
N THR A 529 18.08 6.09 -22.55
CA THR A 529 19.53 6.26 -22.52
C THR A 529 19.86 7.75 -22.66
N CYS A 530 20.73 8.27 -21.80
CA CYS A 530 21.24 9.65 -21.84
C CYS A 530 20.20 10.76 -21.62
N THR A 531 19.14 10.53 -20.84
CA THR A 531 18.22 11.61 -20.41
C THR A 531 18.74 12.45 -19.25
N TYR A 532 18.50 13.76 -19.32
CA TYR A 532 18.71 14.70 -18.21
C TYR A 532 17.63 15.79 -18.18
N LYS A 533 17.41 16.36 -16.97
CA LYS A 533 16.47 17.46 -16.74
C LYS A 533 17.23 18.80 -16.79
N THR A 534 16.65 19.80 -17.44
CA THR A 534 17.19 21.17 -17.48
C THR A 534 16.80 21.96 -16.22
N GLU A 535 17.46 23.09 -15.98
CA GLU A 535 17.10 24.03 -14.90
C GLU A 535 15.67 24.59 -15.07
N GLU A 536 15.23 24.76 -16.32
CA GLU A 536 13.86 25.16 -16.70
C GLU A 536 12.81 24.04 -16.54
N GLY A 537 13.25 22.83 -16.18
CA GLY A 537 12.37 21.69 -15.94
C GLY A 537 11.99 20.88 -17.17
N HIS A 538 12.51 21.22 -18.37
CA HIS A 538 12.41 20.38 -19.55
C HIS A 538 13.22 19.09 -19.38
N LEU A 539 12.86 18.08 -20.16
CA LEU A 539 13.63 16.87 -20.28
C LEU A 539 14.29 16.80 -21.67
N ARG A 540 15.59 16.55 -21.69
CA ARG A 540 16.37 16.34 -22.92
C ARG A 540 16.76 14.88 -23.05
N TYR A 541 16.55 14.32 -24.24
CA TYR A 541 16.85 12.94 -24.59
C TYR A 541 17.54 12.86 -25.95
N GLN A 542 18.35 11.83 -26.15
CA GLN A 542 18.98 11.57 -27.45
C GLN A 542 18.02 10.79 -28.35
N LEU A 543 17.36 11.47 -29.29
CA LEU A 543 16.46 10.85 -30.28
C LEU A 543 17.24 9.96 -31.24
N THR A 544 18.45 10.35 -31.65
CA THR A 544 19.28 9.57 -32.59
C THR A 544 20.71 9.36 -32.14
N GLU A 545 21.24 8.17 -32.44
CA GLU A 545 22.64 7.81 -32.20
C GLU A 545 23.26 7.20 -33.46
N MET A 546 24.39 7.76 -33.90
CA MET A 546 25.19 7.20 -34.99
C MET A 546 26.24 6.22 -34.44
N LEU A 547 26.09 4.93 -34.72
CA LEU A 547 26.94 3.87 -34.20
C LEU A 547 27.75 3.19 -35.31
N THR A 548 29.01 2.85 -35.03
CA THR A 548 29.69 1.81 -35.82
C THR A 548 29.04 0.44 -35.56
N HIS A 549 29.22 -0.51 -36.47
CA HIS A 549 28.65 -1.85 -36.30
C HIS A 549 29.19 -2.61 -35.08
N GLU A 550 30.41 -2.31 -34.63
CA GLU A 550 30.98 -2.89 -33.41
C GLU A 550 30.38 -2.27 -32.14
N GLU A 551 30.19 -0.95 -32.12
CA GLU A 551 29.52 -0.26 -31.02
C GLU A 551 28.05 -0.66 -30.91
N TRP A 552 27.35 -0.81 -32.03
CA TRP A 552 25.99 -1.36 -32.05
C TRP A 552 25.95 -2.78 -31.48
N LYS A 553 26.84 -3.68 -31.91
CA LYS A 553 26.95 -5.03 -31.32
C LYS A 553 27.28 -5.03 -29.82
N ARG A 554 28.04 -4.04 -29.33
CA ARG A 554 28.46 -3.91 -27.93
C ARG A 554 27.38 -3.31 -27.03
N LYS A 555 26.78 -2.18 -27.44
CA LYS A 555 25.75 -1.45 -26.67
C LYS A 555 24.38 -2.11 -26.76
N HIS A 556 24.02 -2.66 -27.92
CA HIS A 556 22.63 -2.91 -28.30
C HIS A 556 22.30 -4.38 -28.57
N ARG A 557 22.87 -5.30 -27.77
CA ARG A 557 22.63 -6.75 -27.86
C ARG A 557 21.15 -7.17 -27.65
N HIS A 558 20.31 -6.25 -27.15
CA HIS A 558 18.89 -6.42 -26.87
C HIS A 558 17.99 -5.33 -27.52
N PHE A 559 18.52 -4.48 -28.41
CA PHE A 559 17.72 -3.44 -29.09
C PHE A 559 16.99 -4.03 -30.30
N GLU A 560 15.74 -4.41 -30.13
CA GLU A 560 14.89 -4.89 -31.22
C GLU A 560 14.26 -3.70 -31.97
N ALA A 561 14.94 -3.22 -33.01
CA ALA A 561 14.37 -2.21 -33.91
C ALA A 561 13.24 -2.83 -34.75
N LYS A 562 11.99 -2.44 -34.48
CA LYS A 562 10.80 -2.94 -35.17
C LYS A 562 10.75 -2.48 -36.64
N THR A 563 11.34 -1.32 -36.95
CA THR A 563 11.56 -0.86 -38.35
C THR A 563 13.04 -0.93 -38.71
N ALA A 564 13.42 -1.78 -39.66
CA ALA A 564 14.81 -1.99 -40.07
C ALA A 564 15.04 -1.67 -41.56
N LEU A 565 15.57 -0.48 -41.87
CA LEU A 565 15.79 0.01 -43.22
C LEU A 565 17.19 -0.42 -43.73
N ASN A 566 17.21 -1.38 -44.65
CA ASN A 566 18.43 -1.97 -45.23
C ASN A 566 18.11 -2.72 -46.53
N GLN A 567 19.09 -2.89 -47.43
CA GLN A 567 18.92 -3.67 -48.67
C GLN A 567 19.29 -5.16 -48.50
N GLY A 568 18.97 -5.76 -47.34
CA GLY A 568 19.29 -7.15 -47.01
C GLY A 568 20.60 -7.33 -46.24
N TRP A 569 21.14 -8.56 -46.25
CA TRP A 569 22.22 -8.98 -45.35
C TRP A 569 23.49 -9.46 -46.08
N ASN A 570 24.66 -8.95 -45.67
CA ASN A 570 25.96 -9.43 -46.11
C ASN A 570 26.47 -10.54 -45.18
N SER A 571 26.22 -11.80 -45.54
CA SER A 571 26.62 -12.98 -44.75
C SER A 571 28.14 -13.11 -44.54
N LYS A 572 28.97 -12.56 -45.42
CA LYS A 572 30.45 -12.61 -45.30
C LYS A 572 30.95 -11.62 -44.24
N ALA A 573 30.45 -10.39 -44.27
CA ALA A 573 30.81 -9.35 -43.31
C ALA A 573 30.02 -9.42 -41.99
N LYS A 574 28.90 -10.17 -41.96
CA LYS A 574 27.96 -10.25 -40.83
C LYS A 574 27.40 -8.87 -40.45
N VAL A 575 27.03 -8.09 -41.47
CA VAL A 575 26.45 -6.73 -41.39
C VAL A 575 25.34 -6.57 -42.44
N PRO A 576 24.38 -5.64 -42.29
CA PRO A 576 23.38 -5.35 -43.32
C PRO A 576 23.97 -4.59 -44.53
N TYR A 577 23.25 -4.57 -45.65
CA TYR A 577 23.55 -3.68 -46.77
C TYR A 577 22.94 -2.30 -46.55
N CYS A 578 23.67 -1.26 -46.99
CA CYS A 578 23.26 0.13 -46.86
C CYS A 578 21.94 0.40 -47.57
N HIS A 579 21.00 1.06 -46.88
CA HIS A 579 19.67 1.38 -47.42
C HIS A 579 19.75 2.28 -48.67
N LEU A 580 20.65 3.27 -48.66
CA LEU A 580 20.78 4.26 -49.74
C LEU A 580 21.44 3.72 -51.02
N ASN A 581 22.45 2.83 -50.90
CA ASN A 581 23.32 2.50 -52.03
C ASN A 581 23.74 1.03 -52.15
N GLY A 582 23.13 0.12 -51.38
CA GLY A 582 23.36 -1.33 -51.47
C GLY A 582 24.76 -1.83 -51.06
N SER A 583 25.73 -0.94 -50.80
CA SER A 583 27.07 -1.33 -50.37
C SER A 583 27.09 -1.80 -48.91
N THR A 584 28.10 -2.57 -48.51
CA THR A 584 28.28 -3.03 -47.12
C THR A 584 28.18 -1.87 -46.14
N SER A 585 27.31 -1.95 -45.12
CA SER A 585 27.19 -0.89 -44.12
C SER A 585 28.43 -0.81 -43.23
N SER A 586 28.75 0.40 -42.79
CA SER A 586 29.81 0.70 -41.81
C SER A 586 29.21 1.28 -40.52
N TYR A 587 28.07 1.96 -40.65
CA TYR A 587 27.34 2.62 -39.58
C TYR A 587 25.89 2.17 -39.52
N ILE A 588 25.32 2.32 -38.33
CA ILE A 588 23.92 2.15 -38.02
C ILE A 588 23.44 3.46 -37.39
N LEU A 589 22.46 4.11 -38.02
CA LEU A 589 21.70 5.17 -37.37
C LEU A 589 20.57 4.50 -36.58
N GLY A 590 20.64 4.59 -35.25
CA GLY A 590 19.54 4.25 -34.35
C GLY A 590 18.68 5.47 -34.10
N ILE A 591 17.36 5.31 -34.14
CA ILE A 591 16.37 6.34 -33.82
C ILE A 591 15.41 5.74 -32.81
N SER A 592 15.25 6.43 -31.68
CA SER A 592 14.49 5.97 -30.51
C SER A 592 13.45 7.03 -30.12
N PRO A 593 12.28 7.08 -30.79
CA PRO A 593 11.22 8.03 -30.42
C PRO A 593 10.79 7.80 -28.97
N GLN A 594 10.41 8.86 -28.27
CA GLN A 594 9.98 8.86 -26.87
C GLN A 594 8.51 9.29 -26.71
N CYS A 595 7.97 10.05 -27.66
CA CYS A 595 6.61 10.59 -27.61
C CYS A 595 5.92 10.60 -28.99
N LYS A 596 4.60 10.81 -29.01
CA LYS A 596 3.81 11.01 -30.22
C LYS A 596 4.30 12.15 -31.12
N GLU A 597 4.90 13.20 -30.55
CA GLU A 597 5.50 14.30 -31.32
C GLU A 597 6.71 13.81 -32.14
N ASP A 598 7.52 12.87 -31.61
CA ASP A 598 8.55 12.19 -32.40
C ASP A 598 7.92 11.36 -33.52
N LEU A 599 6.84 10.62 -33.25
CA LEU A 599 6.18 9.79 -34.27
C LEU A 599 5.65 10.65 -35.42
N ALA A 600 5.01 11.79 -35.11
CA ALA A 600 4.54 12.77 -36.08
C ALA A 600 5.69 13.35 -36.91
N PHE A 601 6.80 13.75 -36.26
CA PHE A 601 8.01 14.22 -36.94
C PHE A 601 8.62 13.17 -37.88
N LEU A 602 8.75 11.92 -37.42
CA LEU A 602 9.34 10.81 -38.18
C LEU A 602 8.47 10.37 -39.35
N THR A 603 7.15 10.46 -39.23
CA THR A 603 6.19 10.12 -40.30
C THR A 603 5.83 11.29 -41.22
N ASN A 604 6.27 12.51 -40.88
CA ASN A 604 5.92 13.77 -41.52
C ASN A 604 4.40 13.97 -41.63
N THR A 605 3.74 13.85 -40.47
CA THR A 605 2.32 14.15 -40.26
C THR A 605 2.17 15.11 -39.08
N GLN A 606 0.97 15.64 -38.87
CA GLN A 606 0.59 16.23 -37.59
C GLN A 606 0.21 15.12 -36.57
N VAL A 607 0.10 15.47 -35.29
CA VAL A 607 -0.22 14.52 -34.22
C VAL A 607 -1.66 13.99 -34.36
N ASP A 608 -2.60 14.83 -34.80
CA ASP A 608 -4.00 14.47 -35.08
C ASP A 608 -4.18 13.66 -36.39
N GLU A 609 -3.17 13.61 -37.24
CA GLU A 609 -3.10 12.76 -38.44
C GLU A 609 -2.47 11.37 -38.19
N LEU A 610 -1.86 11.15 -37.02
CA LEU A 610 -1.43 9.81 -36.60
C LEU A 610 -2.66 8.90 -36.43
N PRO A 611 -2.52 7.56 -36.55
CA PRO A 611 -3.55 6.63 -36.11
C PRO A 611 -4.01 6.98 -34.69
N ASP A 612 -5.33 7.04 -34.50
CA ASP A 612 -6.00 7.47 -33.26
C ASP A 612 -5.35 6.94 -31.96
N VAL A 613 -5.01 5.65 -31.91
CA VAL A 613 -4.34 5.02 -30.76
C VAL A 613 -2.89 5.50 -30.51
N LEU A 614 -2.20 6.02 -31.53
CA LEU A 614 -0.85 6.58 -31.42
C LEU A 614 -0.84 8.08 -31.06
N GLN A 615 -1.99 8.77 -31.12
CA GLN A 615 -2.15 10.17 -30.69
C GLN A 615 -1.98 10.36 -29.17
N HIS A 616 -1.82 9.26 -28.45
CA HIS A 616 -1.61 9.18 -27.00
C HIS A 616 -0.31 8.47 -26.61
N TRP A 617 0.47 7.97 -27.59
CA TRP A 617 1.64 7.12 -27.32
C TRP A 617 2.82 7.88 -26.70
N HIS A 618 3.47 7.25 -25.73
CA HIS A 618 4.73 7.65 -25.12
C HIS A 618 5.50 6.43 -24.57
N VAL A 619 6.82 6.50 -24.49
CA VAL A 619 7.68 5.40 -23.99
C VAL A 619 7.56 5.19 -22.47
N GLU A 620 7.00 6.16 -21.77
CA GLU A 620 7.16 6.35 -20.34
C GLU A 620 5.83 6.22 -19.61
N THR A 621 5.74 5.35 -18.60
CA THR A 621 4.56 5.36 -17.74
C THR A 621 4.64 6.49 -16.72
N ASP A 622 3.54 7.23 -16.58
CA ASP A 622 3.44 8.30 -15.60
C ASP A 622 3.61 7.78 -14.18
N SER A 623 4.28 8.57 -13.34
CA SER A 623 4.51 8.21 -11.93
C SER A 623 3.23 8.40 -11.13
N THR A 624 2.37 7.38 -11.19
CA THR A 624 1.06 7.33 -10.51
C THR A 624 1.15 7.36 -8.98
N GLY A 625 2.36 7.29 -8.42
CA GLY A 625 2.59 7.15 -6.98
C GLY A 625 2.56 5.68 -6.53
N ASN A 626 2.76 5.47 -5.22
CA ASN A 626 2.83 4.12 -4.66
C ASN A 626 1.45 3.63 -4.21
N HIS A 627 0.69 3.03 -5.14
CA HIS A 627 -0.62 2.43 -4.86
C HIS A 627 -0.56 1.32 -3.80
N LEU A 628 0.60 0.69 -3.56
CA LEU A 628 0.76 -0.32 -2.49
C LEU A 628 0.69 0.28 -1.07
N LEU A 629 0.78 1.61 -0.93
CA LEU A 629 0.81 2.33 0.36
C LEU A 629 -0.23 3.48 0.42
N SER A 630 -1.02 3.68 -0.63
CA SER A 630 -1.92 4.83 -0.75
C SER A 630 -3.12 4.50 -1.62
N ARG A 631 -4.26 5.12 -1.31
CA ARG A 631 -5.45 5.08 -2.16
C ARG A 631 -5.23 5.98 -3.38
N ILE A 632 -5.13 5.37 -4.55
CA ILE A 632 -4.86 6.02 -5.84
C ILE A 632 -5.82 5.42 -6.87
N ASP A 633 -6.41 6.26 -7.74
CA ASP A 633 -7.37 5.84 -8.77
C ASP A 633 -6.83 4.63 -9.56
N PRO A 634 -7.56 3.49 -9.56
CA PRO A 634 -7.22 2.33 -10.37
C PRO A 634 -7.00 2.61 -11.85
N ILE A 635 -7.64 3.61 -12.44
CA ILE A 635 -7.42 3.97 -13.84
C ILE A 635 -5.98 4.41 -14.08
N ALA A 636 -5.32 5.07 -13.14
CA ALA A 636 -3.95 5.52 -13.33
C ALA A 636 -2.96 4.34 -13.38
N TRP A 637 -3.07 3.38 -12.45
CA TRP A 637 -2.05 2.34 -12.24
C TRP A 637 -2.42 0.92 -12.71
N ALA A 638 -3.71 0.61 -12.89
CA ALA A 638 -4.16 -0.73 -13.29
C ALA A 638 -4.41 -0.86 -14.80
N LEU A 639 -4.77 0.25 -15.47
CA LEU A 639 -4.95 0.33 -16.91
C LEU A 639 -3.63 0.79 -17.57
N GLN A 640 -3.23 0.13 -18.65
CA GLN A 640 -2.00 0.37 -19.38
C GLN A 640 -2.30 0.45 -20.88
N ASN A 641 -1.67 1.39 -21.58
CA ASN A 641 -1.81 1.50 -23.03
C ASN A 641 -1.01 0.37 -23.71
N PRO A 642 -1.65 -0.56 -24.46
CA PRO A 642 -0.94 -1.73 -25.01
C PRO A 642 0.13 -1.36 -26.04
N TRP A 643 -0.03 -0.20 -26.69
CA TRP A 643 0.94 0.34 -27.63
C TRP A 643 2.24 0.80 -26.96
N GLU A 644 2.19 1.12 -25.67
CA GLU A 644 3.33 1.58 -24.86
C GLU A 644 4.03 0.37 -24.22
N GLU A 645 3.25 -0.60 -23.72
CA GLU A 645 3.80 -1.83 -23.13
C GLU A 645 4.52 -2.71 -24.17
N HIS A 646 3.99 -2.81 -25.39
CA HIS A 646 4.45 -3.81 -26.36
C HIS A 646 5.29 -3.26 -27.53
N TYR A 647 5.24 -1.95 -27.82
CA TYR A 647 5.94 -1.36 -28.97
C TYR A 647 6.73 -0.10 -28.65
N LEU A 648 8.06 -0.27 -28.62
CA LEU A 648 9.01 0.81 -28.83
C LEU A 648 9.19 0.99 -30.34
N PHE A 649 8.75 2.12 -30.90
CA PHE A 649 8.70 2.43 -32.34
C PHE A 649 10.08 2.72 -32.99
N ASN A 650 11.12 2.07 -32.45
CA ASN A 650 12.53 2.21 -32.80
C ASN A 650 12.81 1.88 -34.27
N ILE A 651 13.57 2.78 -34.92
CA ILE A 651 14.01 2.65 -36.31
C ILE A 651 15.52 2.41 -36.35
N ARG A 652 15.96 1.51 -37.23
CA ARG A 652 17.37 1.25 -37.52
C ARG A 652 17.66 1.41 -39.01
N VAL A 653 18.55 2.34 -39.38
CA VAL A 653 18.95 2.58 -40.77
C VAL A 653 20.40 2.13 -41.00
N ALA A 654 20.62 1.23 -41.95
CA ALA A 654 21.94 0.74 -42.31
C ALA A 654 22.64 1.68 -43.31
N MET A 655 23.85 2.14 -43.00
CA MET A 655 24.55 3.18 -43.77
C MET A 655 26.01 2.82 -44.06
N SER A 656 26.48 3.09 -45.28
CA SER A 656 27.90 3.01 -45.65
C SER A 656 28.59 4.36 -45.44
N THR A 657 29.91 4.38 -45.23
CA THR A 657 30.69 5.64 -45.11
C THR A 657 30.45 6.57 -46.31
N ARG A 658 30.28 6.01 -47.52
CA ARG A 658 29.95 6.78 -48.72
C ARG A 658 28.56 7.43 -48.65
N ALA A 659 27.57 6.73 -48.11
CA ALA A 659 26.22 7.27 -47.93
C ALA A 659 26.20 8.41 -46.89
N VAL A 660 26.82 8.22 -45.73
CA VAL A 660 26.94 9.25 -44.69
C VAL A 660 27.66 10.50 -45.23
N ASN A 661 28.78 10.31 -45.95
CA ASN A 661 29.53 11.41 -46.56
C ASN A 661 28.81 12.09 -47.73
N HIS A 662 27.84 11.43 -48.37
CA HIS A 662 26.98 12.05 -49.37
C HIS A 662 25.93 12.93 -48.68
N ILE A 663 25.18 12.36 -47.73
CA ILE A 663 24.14 13.05 -46.95
C ILE A 663 24.70 14.29 -46.25
N ARG A 664 25.88 14.20 -45.61
CA ARG A 664 26.56 15.35 -44.98
C ARG A 664 26.92 16.49 -45.95
N LYS A 665 26.87 16.25 -47.27
CA LYS A 665 27.12 17.26 -48.33
C LYS A 665 25.86 17.73 -49.05
N THR A 666 24.80 16.92 -49.07
CA THR A 666 23.61 17.16 -49.92
C THR A 666 22.32 17.38 -49.14
N ALA A 667 22.18 16.81 -47.95
CA ALA A 667 20.99 17.02 -47.12
C ALA A 667 21.15 18.30 -46.26
N PRO A 668 20.09 19.11 -46.11
CA PRO A 668 20.07 20.18 -45.11
C PRO A 668 20.24 19.58 -43.71
N ARG A 669 20.75 20.38 -42.77
CA ARG A 669 20.70 20.00 -41.35
C ARG A 669 19.24 19.92 -40.90
N PRO A 670 18.87 19.02 -39.99
CA PRO A 670 17.54 19.02 -39.40
C PRO A 670 17.24 20.39 -38.78
N GLU A 671 16.23 21.11 -39.30
CA GLU A 671 15.78 22.36 -38.70
C GLU A 671 15.00 22.06 -37.41
N ALA A 672 15.27 22.87 -36.39
CA ALA A 672 14.97 22.55 -34.99
C ALA A 672 13.47 22.69 -34.66
N PHE A 673 12.83 21.57 -34.33
CA PHE A 673 11.50 21.54 -33.71
C PHE A 673 11.63 21.25 -32.20
N GLY A 674 12.38 22.09 -31.49
CA GLY A 674 12.89 21.74 -30.14
C GLY A 674 13.98 20.66 -30.16
N TYR A 675 14.49 20.28 -31.34
CA TYR A 675 15.60 19.34 -31.49
C TYR A 675 16.90 20.07 -31.83
N PHE A 676 18.01 19.67 -31.22
CA PHE A 676 19.31 20.35 -31.38
C PHE A 676 20.52 19.41 -31.39
N SER A 677 21.65 19.96 -31.84
CA SER A 677 22.97 19.32 -31.82
C SER A 677 23.87 19.97 -30.77
N GLU A 678 24.74 19.19 -30.12
CA GLU A 678 25.61 19.63 -29.01
C GLU A 678 26.54 20.83 -29.32
N SER A 679 26.72 21.18 -30.60
CA SER A 679 27.62 22.24 -31.06
C SER A 679 27.11 23.69 -30.91
N GLY A 680 25.90 23.89 -30.34
CA GLY A 680 25.54 25.13 -29.64
C GLY A 680 24.78 26.23 -30.42
N TYR A 681 23.86 26.86 -29.68
CA TYR A 681 23.13 28.13 -29.93
C TYR A 681 22.26 28.29 -31.20
N VAL A 682 20.97 28.52 -30.97
CA VAL A 682 20.03 29.19 -31.89
C VAL A 682 19.23 30.24 -31.08
N TYR A 683 19.08 31.43 -31.64
CA TYR A 683 18.35 32.57 -31.07
C TYR A 683 16.84 32.50 -31.44
N PRO A 684 15.94 33.40 -30.97
CA PRO A 684 14.52 33.06 -30.82
C PRO A 684 13.24 33.26 -31.64
N PHE A 685 12.42 32.21 -31.76
CA PHE A 685 11.07 32.43 -32.26
C PHE A 685 10.12 32.83 -31.12
N ARG A 686 9.82 34.14 -31.05
CA ARG A 686 8.55 34.62 -30.48
C ARG A 686 7.43 34.17 -31.42
N ASN A 687 6.49 33.37 -30.92
CA ASN A 687 5.23 33.18 -31.64
C ASN A 687 4.44 34.50 -31.60
N HIS A 688 4.08 34.98 -32.78
CA HIS A 688 3.21 36.14 -32.96
C HIS A 688 1.78 35.70 -32.61
N VAL A 689 1.25 36.17 -31.48
CA VAL A 689 -0.19 36.06 -31.18
C VAL A 689 -0.89 37.20 -31.91
N PRO A 690 -1.85 36.94 -32.83
CA PRO A 690 -2.65 38.00 -33.43
C PRO A 690 -3.77 38.42 -32.47
N GLY A 691 -3.87 39.72 -32.20
CA GLY A 691 -4.98 40.30 -31.42
C GLY A 691 -4.63 40.66 -29.99
N LEU A 692 -3.96 41.81 -29.82
CA LEU A 692 -4.00 42.69 -28.65
C LEU A 692 -3.34 44.01 -29.08
N ASP A 693 -4.17 45.03 -29.34
CA ASP A 693 -3.66 46.37 -29.68
C ASP A 693 -2.97 47.00 -28.45
N PRO A 694 -1.83 47.71 -28.62
CA PRO A 694 -1.19 48.41 -27.52
C PRO A 694 -1.88 49.76 -27.24
N GLU A 695 -2.40 49.95 -26.02
CA GLU A 695 -2.65 51.29 -25.49
C GLU A 695 -1.32 52.05 -25.25
N PRO A 696 -1.31 53.39 -25.33
CA PRO A 696 -0.09 54.16 -25.55
C PRO A 696 0.74 54.42 -24.29
N GLU A 697 2.02 54.72 -24.54
CA GLU A 697 3.08 54.94 -23.54
C GLU A 697 2.73 56.01 -22.50
N ALA A 698 2.85 55.65 -21.22
CA ALA A 698 2.91 56.61 -20.12
C ALA A 698 4.36 57.13 -19.99
N SER A 699 4.52 58.45 -20.14
CA SER A 699 5.80 59.14 -20.06
C SER A 699 6.43 59.11 -18.66
N GLU A 700 7.75 58.86 -18.57
CA GLU A 700 8.56 59.29 -17.43
C GLU A 700 9.68 60.25 -17.84
N LYS A 701 9.92 61.25 -16.97
CA LYS A 701 10.88 62.34 -17.17
C LYS A 701 12.11 62.18 -16.27
N ALA A 702 13.28 62.38 -16.85
CA ALA A 702 14.47 63.00 -16.26
C ALA A 702 15.26 63.60 -17.44
N GLY A 703 15.88 64.79 -17.44
CA GLY A 703 16.67 65.43 -16.38
C GLY A 703 18.05 64.77 -16.35
N GLU A 704 19.19 65.38 -16.70
CA GLU A 704 19.58 66.78 -17.05
C GLU A 704 20.42 66.75 -18.38
N ASP A 705 21.05 67.77 -18.97
CA ASP A 705 21.41 69.17 -18.63
C ASP A 705 21.64 70.01 -19.93
N ASN A 706 21.85 71.34 -19.81
CA ASN A 706 22.12 72.38 -20.84
C ASN A 706 20.98 72.82 -21.78
#